data_AF-A0A4R7ZYR0-F1
#
_entry.id   AF-A0A4R7ZYR0-F1
#
_cell.length_a   1.000
_cell.length_b   1.000
_cell.length_c   1.000
_cell.angle_alpha   90.00
_cell.angle_beta   90.00
_cell.angle_gamma   90.00
#
_symmetry.space_group_name_H-M   'P 1'
#
loop_
_entity.id
_entity.type
_entity.pdbx_description
1 polymer ?
#
loop_
_entity_poly.entity_id
_entity_poly.type
_entity_poly.pdbx_seq_one_letter_code
_entity_poly.pdbx_strand_id
1 'polypeptide(L)'
;MTENPGFWSISRRRALQLSGGVAAAGAVQLPAHAGLPAGGSQASLAEGTNFMVSVSPDGKWLAFDLVTAIWVTPAAGGTSRRLTDDLQDATRPRWSPDGQSIVFQSYRDGNFHLWTIRPDGSGLRQLTTGRYDHREPYVSPDRRSIVFSSDRGGNGSYGVHRLDLVSGAIVALTDDASDEAEPAVSADGTKVAFTVDASSIVELDLTTGARTTLVAAQTGISLFGPSYSVGGKLAYVRLTGPSCDLIVDNQQVTTGKDVFALPPSWASATDLFYSADGTVHRYQVGGGDAVVPFAATVPVTSKRPRPKVPDLESTAKRPVRGIAGPTVSPDGKWLAFRALNALWLASTDGKGKPRKLVADGYFNSDPDFSPDGKKLLYASDRDGTADLWLHDLATGADTKLSGLPGAQTAPRFAPDGQRIAYQDQDGIAWVLDLASGQVRQLTPTLFQPGRVSWSHDGGTLVLAAVKPFSKRFREGTSQLLYVDVATAALEYVEPMPFRSLATRGDDGPVFSPDGTHLAFVVESLLYVAPVDNRGRFTGEPRAITSEVTDSPVWQDDRTLLYLSNGKLRRTTINGSQPETIRIDLEYRRATVRQHVTIHAGALWDGRATTLLRNVDVVLDGSKIAAVRPHHGRADVDASKLTVMPGLVDAHNHWHLRGRAWGARQGNLWLAYGITTTRSPGDPAYQMQETREALANGTLRGPRYFATGEAIDGSRVYYNFMRPTLSVRQLGLELDRVEGLAYDLVKTYVRLPIEYQRRVIAAVHRLGLQLSSHYLYPAEHLGMDGMEHTGATNRLGYSHTVSRLGRAYADVVTLFTRAGLSVTPTLFNSTMAHVDDPSLLTDRRTTTLYPFWEYDFLMAEVNTAKGPAGVTTRELLRGNVDMVLRIHRGGGLVISGTDTPLDNMAVSLHANLRSMVAGGFTPYEALTTATHNPAKWLNLEDKIGVVKPGAQADLSFVTGDPLADIRAAAAVDRVMIAGRLHTVDDLLKPFAASNQVEPAVHTANAPQPLTRDQAHAHAHDADYWWHEPEWLHRACCEG
;
A
#
# COMPACT_ATOMS: atom_id res chain seq x y z
N MET A 1 -22.39 -20.77 -1.18
CA MET A 1 -22.06 -22.18 -0.88
C MET A 1 -21.85 -22.28 0.62
N THR A 2 -22.50 -23.23 1.27
CA THR A 2 -22.44 -23.45 2.72
C THR A 2 -21.15 -24.18 3.08
N GLU A 3 -20.21 -23.49 3.73
CA GLU A 3 -18.97 -24.09 4.24
C GLU A 3 -19.29 -24.99 5.45
N ASN A 4 -18.92 -26.25 5.32
CA ASN A 4 -19.04 -27.26 6.38
C ASN A 4 -17.75 -27.21 7.22
N PRO A 5 -17.78 -26.88 8.53
CA PRO A 5 -16.58 -26.72 9.32
C PRO A 5 -16.00 -28.08 9.70
N GLY A 6 -14.90 -28.47 9.06
CA GLY A 6 -14.09 -29.61 9.48
C GLY A 6 -13.56 -29.43 10.90
N PHE A 7 -13.70 -30.47 11.72
CA PHE A 7 -13.29 -30.52 13.12
C PHE A 7 -11.77 -30.58 13.30
N TRP A 8 -11.06 -29.46 13.39
CA TRP A 8 -9.74 -29.40 14.06
C TRP A 8 -9.48 -28.03 14.71
N SER A 9 -9.43 -28.05 16.05
CA SER A 9 -8.67 -27.15 16.94
C SER A 9 -8.87 -25.62 16.83
N ILE A 10 -9.96 -25.11 17.41
CA ILE A 10 -9.94 -23.81 18.12
C ILE A 10 -9.88 -24.14 19.62
N SER A 11 -8.93 -23.57 20.37
CA SER A 11 -8.89 -23.81 21.83
C SER A 11 -10.20 -23.34 22.47
N ARG A 12 -10.75 -24.13 23.42
CA ARG A 12 -12.02 -23.81 24.12
C ARG A 12 -12.03 -22.41 24.77
N ARG A 13 -10.86 -21.85 25.10
CA ARG A 13 -10.72 -20.47 25.61
C ARG A 13 -10.87 -19.39 24.53
N ARG A 14 -10.53 -19.67 23.26
CA ARG A 14 -10.60 -18.72 22.14
C ARG A 14 -11.93 -18.76 21.38
N ALA A 15 -12.62 -19.90 21.36
CA ALA A 15 -14.00 -19.96 20.87
C ALA A 15 -14.86 -18.92 21.62
N LEU A 16 -14.77 -18.88 22.96
CA LEU A 16 -15.47 -17.90 23.80
C LEU A 16 -15.06 -16.43 23.58
N GLN A 17 -13.89 -16.15 23.00
CA GLN A 17 -13.45 -14.79 22.67
C GLN A 17 -13.87 -14.33 21.26
N LEU A 18 -14.05 -15.28 20.32
CA LEU A 18 -14.53 -15.01 18.96
C LEU A 18 -16.06 -15.16 18.83
N SER A 19 -16.69 -15.97 19.69
CA SER A 19 -18.12 -16.31 19.69
C SER A 19 -18.88 -15.68 20.86
N GLY A 20 -18.46 -14.51 21.34
CA GLY A 20 -19.17 -13.74 22.37
C GLY A 20 -20.57 -13.32 21.88
N GLY A 21 -21.51 -14.27 21.94
CA GLY A 21 -22.87 -14.17 21.47
C GLY A 21 -23.20 -15.27 20.47
N VAL A 22 -23.47 -16.51 20.93
CA VAL A 22 -24.60 -17.38 20.53
C VAL A 22 -24.57 -18.63 21.42
N ALA A 23 -25.46 -18.73 22.41
CA ALA A 23 -26.01 -19.99 22.92
C ALA A 23 -27.18 -19.73 23.90
N ALA A 24 -28.39 -19.60 23.38
CA ALA A 24 -29.63 -20.13 23.98
C ALA A 24 -30.78 -19.89 23.00
N ALA A 25 -31.25 -20.97 22.36
CA ALA A 25 -32.46 -20.97 21.58
C ALA A 25 -33.67 -20.87 22.53
N GLY A 26 -34.35 -19.74 22.48
CA GLY A 26 -35.64 -19.52 23.13
C GLY A 26 -36.33 -18.39 22.38
N ALA A 27 -37.52 -18.66 21.85
CA ALA A 27 -38.33 -17.67 21.16
C ALA A 27 -38.63 -16.49 22.09
N VAL A 28 -37.97 -15.36 21.85
CA VAL A 28 -38.21 -14.09 22.54
C VAL A 28 -38.26 -13.00 21.46
N GLN A 29 -39.35 -12.23 21.50
CA GLN A 29 -39.60 -11.08 20.64
C GLN A 29 -38.38 -10.17 20.54
N LEU A 30 -38.03 -9.77 19.31
CA LEU A 30 -37.02 -8.75 19.03
C LEU A 30 -37.34 -7.47 19.81
N PRO A 31 -36.52 -7.05 20.79
CA PRO A 31 -36.57 -5.68 21.25
C PRO A 31 -35.80 -4.81 20.25
N ALA A 32 -36.30 -3.60 20.06
CA ALA A 32 -35.70 -2.55 19.24
C ALA A 32 -34.23 -2.30 19.60
N HIS A 33 -33.44 -1.97 18.57
CA HIS A 33 -32.15 -1.28 18.58
C HIS A 33 -31.30 -1.41 19.86
N ALA A 34 -30.40 -2.40 19.89
CA ALA A 34 -29.25 -2.35 20.78
C ALA A 34 -28.33 -1.20 20.31
N GLY A 35 -28.38 -0.08 21.03
CA GLY A 35 -27.56 1.10 20.77
C GLY A 35 -26.07 0.82 20.87
N LEU A 36 -25.31 1.48 19.98
CA LEU A 36 -23.86 1.63 20.06
C LEU A 36 -23.46 2.20 21.45
N PRO A 37 -22.22 1.96 21.92
CA PRO A 37 -21.75 2.59 23.15
C PRO A 37 -21.83 4.12 23.02
N ALA A 38 -22.62 4.75 23.89
CA ALA A 38 -22.85 6.18 23.98
C ALA A 38 -21.62 6.94 24.54
N GLY A 39 -20.48 6.83 23.86
CA GLY A 39 -19.22 7.49 24.23
C GLY A 39 -18.63 8.43 23.17
N GLY A 40 -19.21 8.49 21.97
CA GLY A 40 -18.73 9.34 20.87
C GLY A 40 -19.33 10.74 20.87
N SER A 41 -18.52 11.74 20.55
CA SER A 41 -19.02 13.09 20.21
C SER A 41 -19.64 13.08 18.81
N GLN A 42 -20.45 14.08 18.48
CA GLN A 42 -20.99 14.26 17.13
C GLN A 42 -20.26 15.39 16.40
N ALA A 43 -20.16 15.30 15.07
CA ALA A 43 -19.74 16.38 14.19
C ALA A 43 -20.88 16.75 13.24
N SER A 44 -21.15 18.04 13.12
CA SER A 44 -22.06 18.59 12.10
C SER A 44 -21.24 19.01 10.89
N LEU A 45 -21.61 18.50 9.72
CA LEU A 45 -20.97 18.73 8.44
C LEU A 45 -21.90 19.57 7.57
N ALA A 46 -21.38 20.69 7.06
CA ALA A 46 -22.08 21.58 6.12
C ALA A 46 -21.35 21.69 4.76
N GLU A 47 -20.18 21.05 4.67
CA GLU A 47 -19.45 20.86 3.42
C GLU A 47 -19.05 19.38 3.31
N GLY A 48 -18.84 18.91 2.08
CA GLY A 48 -18.45 17.54 1.76
C GLY A 48 -17.42 17.48 0.62
N THR A 49 -16.56 16.48 0.62
CA THR A 49 -15.54 16.29 -0.43
C THR A 49 -15.98 15.19 -1.41
N ASN A 50 -16.02 15.50 -2.71
CA ASN A 50 -16.37 14.56 -3.80
C ASN A 50 -17.67 13.75 -3.56
N PHE A 51 -18.76 14.42 -3.19
CA PHE A 51 -20.07 13.76 -3.01
C PHE A 51 -21.01 14.02 -4.19
N MET A 52 -21.84 13.03 -4.54
CA MET A 52 -22.80 13.15 -5.64
C MET A 52 -24.15 13.67 -5.12
N VAL A 53 -24.88 14.40 -5.95
CA VAL A 53 -26.25 14.85 -5.65
C VAL A 53 -27.23 14.39 -6.73
N SER A 54 -28.42 13.95 -6.32
CA SER A 54 -29.54 13.59 -7.20
C SER A 54 -30.83 14.22 -6.70
N VAL A 55 -31.54 14.93 -7.58
CA VAL A 55 -32.83 15.55 -7.27
C VAL A 55 -33.99 14.59 -7.49
N SER A 56 -35.02 14.67 -6.65
CA SER A 56 -36.26 13.92 -6.82
C SER A 56 -37.04 14.41 -8.04
N PRO A 57 -37.88 13.56 -8.68
CA PRO A 57 -38.66 13.96 -9.86
C PRO A 57 -39.60 15.15 -9.64
N ASP A 58 -40.04 15.38 -8.39
CA ASP A 58 -40.89 16.52 -8.02
C ASP A 58 -40.09 17.79 -7.66
N GLY A 59 -38.75 17.73 -7.70
CA GLY A 59 -37.86 18.85 -7.40
C GLY A 59 -37.78 19.25 -5.94
N LYS A 60 -38.40 18.50 -5.01
CA LYS A 60 -38.52 18.90 -3.59
C LYS A 60 -37.42 18.35 -2.69
N TRP A 61 -36.76 17.27 -3.10
CA TRP A 61 -35.79 16.56 -2.28
C TRP A 61 -34.50 16.31 -3.06
N LEU A 62 -33.39 16.31 -2.34
CA LEU A 62 -32.08 15.93 -2.81
C LEU A 62 -31.63 14.68 -2.07
N ALA A 63 -31.12 13.69 -2.80
CA ALA A 63 -30.36 12.59 -2.25
C ALA A 63 -28.87 12.84 -2.53
N PHE A 64 -27.99 12.62 -1.55
CA PHE A 64 -26.55 12.71 -1.77
C PHE A 64 -25.78 11.72 -0.91
N ASP A 65 -24.57 11.37 -1.32
CA ASP A 65 -23.67 10.51 -0.55
C ASP A 65 -22.57 11.29 0.17
N LEU A 66 -22.70 11.48 1.48
CA LEU A 66 -21.70 12.17 2.29
C LEU A 66 -21.10 11.18 3.29
N VAL A 67 -19.77 11.13 3.36
CA VAL A 67 -18.99 10.19 4.17
C VAL A 67 -19.50 8.74 4.05
N THR A 68 -19.71 8.32 2.80
CA THR A 68 -20.17 6.98 2.38
C THR A 68 -21.48 6.50 3.02
N ALA A 69 -22.37 7.44 3.30
CA ALA A 69 -23.77 7.17 3.63
C ALA A 69 -24.71 7.96 2.71
N ILE A 70 -25.89 7.40 2.45
CA ILE A 70 -26.94 8.09 1.68
C ILE A 70 -27.76 8.98 2.60
N TRP A 71 -27.95 10.23 2.21
CA TRP A 71 -28.72 11.25 2.91
C TRP A 71 -29.83 11.79 2.03
N VAL A 72 -30.89 12.30 2.66
CA VAL A 72 -31.94 13.08 1.99
C VAL A 72 -32.09 14.43 2.67
N THR A 73 -32.17 15.50 1.87
CA THR A 73 -32.29 16.90 2.32
C THR A 73 -33.35 17.63 1.47
N PRO A 74 -34.12 18.59 2.01
CA PRO A 74 -34.98 19.44 1.20
C PRO A 74 -34.18 20.18 0.11
N ALA A 75 -34.73 20.33 -1.09
CA ALA A 75 -34.08 21.08 -2.18
C ALA A 75 -33.96 22.59 -1.90
N ALA A 76 -34.71 23.10 -0.91
CA ALA A 76 -34.56 24.45 -0.37
C ALA A 76 -33.42 24.56 0.67
N GLY A 77 -32.79 23.44 1.03
CA GLY A 77 -31.76 23.34 2.05
C GLY A 77 -32.28 23.02 3.46
N GLY A 78 -31.35 22.72 4.38
CA GLY A 78 -31.64 22.46 5.80
C GLY A 78 -31.02 21.16 6.33
N THR A 79 -31.64 20.59 7.36
CA THR A 79 -31.15 19.37 8.02
C THR A 79 -31.30 18.13 7.14
N SER A 80 -30.22 17.35 7.06
CA SER A 80 -30.15 16.10 6.30
C SER A 80 -30.55 14.89 7.15
N ARG A 81 -31.34 13.98 6.58
CA ARG A 81 -31.69 12.69 7.21
C ARG A 81 -30.87 11.56 6.59
N ARG A 82 -30.17 10.81 7.43
CA ARG A 82 -29.39 9.64 7.04
C ARG A 82 -30.31 8.45 6.72
N LEU A 83 -30.04 7.73 5.62
CA LEU A 83 -30.80 6.54 5.20
C LEU A 83 -30.06 5.23 5.39
N THR A 84 -28.72 5.22 5.25
CA THR A 84 -27.91 4.00 5.35
C THR A 84 -26.99 4.03 6.56
N ASP A 85 -26.72 2.86 7.14
CA ASP A 85 -25.71 2.69 8.19
C ASP A 85 -24.27 2.81 7.64
N ASP A 86 -23.27 2.80 8.53
CA ASP A 86 -21.84 2.86 8.14
C ASP A 86 -21.38 1.58 7.43
N LEU A 87 -22.05 0.45 7.64
CA LEU A 87 -21.65 -0.83 7.05
C LEU A 87 -21.99 -0.90 5.56
N GLN A 88 -22.99 -0.14 5.11
CA GLN A 88 -23.37 -0.09 3.69
C GLN A 88 -22.27 0.48 2.79
N ASP A 89 -21.46 1.40 3.29
CA ASP A 89 -20.40 2.04 2.50
C ASP A 89 -20.94 2.51 1.13
N ALA A 90 -22.02 3.30 1.20
CA ALA A 90 -22.94 3.55 0.11
C ALA A 90 -22.65 4.89 -0.58
N THR A 91 -22.61 4.88 -1.91
CA THR A 91 -22.34 6.06 -2.74
C THR A 91 -23.19 6.08 -4.00
N ARG A 92 -23.12 7.16 -4.77
CA ARG A 92 -23.79 7.31 -6.09
C ARG A 92 -25.32 7.13 -6.05
N PRO A 93 -26.06 7.86 -5.20
CA PRO A 93 -27.51 7.75 -5.14
C PRO A 93 -28.18 8.35 -6.37
N ARG A 94 -29.21 7.68 -6.89
CA ARG A 94 -30.10 8.20 -7.94
C ARG A 94 -31.54 7.92 -7.56
N TRP A 95 -32.42 8.91 -7.70
CA TRP A 95 -33.86 8.70 -7.54
C TRP A 95 -34.42 7.84 -8.67
N SER A 96 -35.41 7.00 -8.35
CA SER A 96 -36.25 6.37 -9.37
C SER A 96 -37.13 7.43 -10.06
N PRO A 97 -37.50 7.23 -11.34
CA PRO A 97 -38.35 8.18 -12.08
C PRO A 97 -39.72 8.48 -11.42
N ASP A 98 -40.22 7.58 -10.59
CA ASP A 98 -41.48 7.75 -9.83
C ASP A 98 -41.28 8.35 -8.42
N GLY A 99 -40.04 8.61 -8.00
CA GLY A 99 -39.70 9.13 -6.68
C GLY A 99 -39.93 8.16 -5.51
N GLN A 100 -40.24 6.88 -5.78
CA GLN A 100 -40.57 5.90 -4.73
C GLN A 100 -39.36 5.21 -4.13
N SER A 101 -38.21 5.23 -4.80
CA SER A 101 -36.98 4.62 -4.32
C SER A 101 -35.74 5.39 -4.75
N ILE A 102 -34.62 5.07 -4.12
CA ILE A 102 -33.29 5.55 -4.43
C ILE A 102 -32.44 4.31 -4.72
N VAL A 103 -31.82 4.25 -5.89
CA VAL A 103 -30.81 3.24 -6.23
C VAL A 103 -29.42 3.79 -5.90
N PHE A 104 -28.52 2.93 -5.47
CA PHE A 104 -27.14 3.31 -5.14
C PHE A 104 -26.20 2.10 -5.25
N GLN A 105 -24.90 2.35 -5.22
CA GLN A 105 -23.88 1.30 -5.12
C GLN A 105 -23.42 1.13 -3.66
N SER A 106 -23.18 -0.10 -3.23
CA SER A 106 -22.75 -0.43 -1.87
C SER A 106 -21.60 -1.43 -1.90
N TYR A 107 -20.63 -1.23 -1.01
CA TYR A 107 -19.47 -2.12 -0.86
C TYR A 107 -19.59 -3.09 0.33
N ARG A 108 -20.80 -3.28 0.87
CA ARG A 108 -21.04 -3.99 2.14
C ARG A 108 -20.36 -5.37 2.22
N ASP A 109 -20.32 -6.12 1.12
CA ASP A 109 -19.81 -7.49 1.06
C ASP A 109 -18.44 -7.63 0.38
N GLY A 110 -17.76 -6.52 0.08
CA GLY A 110 -16.39 -6.51 -0.46
C GLY A 110 -16.27 -6.42 -1.98
N ASN A 111 -17.39 -6.30 -2.70
CA ASN A 111 -17.44 -5.80 -4.07
C ASN A 111 -18.58 -4.79 -4.19
N PHE A 112 -18.56 -3.93 -5.21
CA PHE A 112 -19.68 -3.02 -5.42
C PHE A 112 -20.88 -3.76 -6.00
N HIS A 113 -22.02 -3.59 -5.35
CA HIS A 113 -23.29 -4.10 -5.82
C HIS A 113 -24.36 -3.03 -5.80
N LEU A 114 -25.40 -3.25 -6.61
CA LEU A 114 -26.53 -2.34 -6.71
C LEU A 114 -27.54 -2.63 -5.60
N TRP A 115 -28.00 -1.57 -4.94
CA TRP A 115 -28.98 -1.62 -3.87
C TRP A 115 -30.06 -0.58 -4.10
N THR A 116 -31.22 -0.80 -3.47
CA THR A 116 -32.31 0.16 -3.43
C THR A 116 -32.80 0.37 -2.01
N ILE A 117 -33.29 1.57 -1.72
CA ILE A 117 -33.92 1.96 -0.46
C ILE A 117 -35.06 2.94 -0.73
N ARG A 118 -36.10 2.95 0.11
CA ARG A 118 -37.12 3.99 0.03
C ARG A 118 -36.61 5.31 0.62
N PRO A 119 -37.16 6.46 0.21
CA PRO A 119 -36.75 7.75 0.75
C PRO A 119 -36.93 7.84 2.26
N ASP A 120 -37.88 7.13 2.86
CA ASP A 120 -38.10 7.08 4.31
C ASP A 120 -37.06 6.22 5.08
N GLY A 121 -36.16 5.52 4.37
CA GLY A 121 -35.15 4.63 4.93
C GLY A 121 -35.59 3.16 5.05
N SER A 122 -36.84 2.84 4.70
CA SER A 122 -37.34 1.46 4.70
C SER A 122 -37.00 0.70 3.41
N GLY A 123 -37.19 -0.62 3.42
CA GLY A 123 -37.15 -1.42 2.19
C GLY A 123 -35.76 -1.57 1.55
N LEU A 124 -34.68 -1.46 2.33
CA LEU A 124 -33.32 -1.72 1.87
C LEU A 124 -33.22 -3.12 1.23
N ARG A 125 -32.78 -3.19 -0.03
CA ARG A 125 -32.69 -4.44 -0.80
C ARG A 125 -31.46 -4.46 -1.71
N GLN A 126 -30.70 -5.56 -1.68
CA GLN A 126 -29.63 -5.86 -2.63
C GLN A 126 -30.22 -6.38 -3.94
N LEU A 127 -29.73 -5.86 -5.07
CA LEU A 127 -30.20 -6.19 -6.41
C LEU A 127 -29.21 -7.06 -7.18
N THR A 128 -27.92 -7.00 -6.85
CA THR A 128 -26.87 -7.79 -7.51
C THR A 128 -25.89 -8.40 -6.51
N THR A 129 -25.23 -9.48 -6.91
CA THR A 129 -24.21 -10.20 -6.13
C THR A 129 -23.12 -10.76 -7.04
N GLY A 130 -21.93 -11.03 -6.52
CA GLY A 130 -20.91 -11.82 -7.20
C GLY A 130 -19.50 -11.27 -7.01
N ARG A 131 -18.60 -11.68 -7.91
CA ARG A 131 -17.18 -11.28 -7.88
C ARG A 131 -16.85 -9.97 -8.57
N TYR A 132 -17.81 -9.45 -9.35
CA TYR A 132 -17.67 -8.27 -10.18
C TYR A 132 -18.17 -7.03 -9.43
N ASP A 133 -17.57 -5.89 -9.74
CA ASP A 133 -18.02 -4.59 -9.26
C ASP A 133 -19.11 -4.08 -10.22
N HIS A 134 -20.28 -3.75 -9.68
CA HIS A 134 -21.41 -3.12 -10.38
C HIS A 134 -21.61 -1.72 -9.81
N ARG A 135 -21.39 -0.69 -10.63
CA ARG A 135 -21.21 0.69 -10.19
C ARG A 135 -22.08 1.67 -10.97
N GLU A 136 -22.24 2.87 -10.43
CA GLU A 136 -22.81 4.03 -11.13
C GLU A 136 -24.23 3.76 -11.70
N PRO A 137 -25.19 3.30 -10.86
CA PRO A 137 -26.49 2.86 -11.36
C PRO A 137 -27.37 4.01 -11.86
N TYR A 138 -28.15 3.74 -12.90
CA TYR A 138 -29.20 4.61 -13.44
C TYR A 138 -30.48 3.82 -13.72
N VAL A 139 -31.61 4.22 -13.14
CA VAL A 139 -32.90 3.54 -13.36
C VAL A 139 -33.49 3.98 -14.70
N SER A 140 -33.92 3.04 -15.54
CA SER A 140 -34.58 3.37 -16.81
C SER A 140 -35.92 4.10 -16.57
N PRO A 141 -36.34 5.02 -17.48
CA PRO A 141 -37.59 5.76 -17.34
C PRO A 141 -38.83 4.87 -17.15
N ASP A 142 -38.85 3.69 -17.78
CA ASP A 142 -39.92 2.70 -17.67
C ASP A 142 -39.93 1.90 -16.35
N ARG A 143 -38.89 2.09 -15.50
CA ARG A 143 -38.66 1.42 -14.21
C ARG A 143 -38.51 -0.10 -14.29
N ARG A 144 -38.22 -0.65 -15.48
CA ARG A 144 -38.02 -2.11 -15.66
C ARG A 144 -36.57 -2.54 -15.56
N SER A 145 -35.63 -1.61 -15.68
CA SER A 145 -34.21 -1.94 -15.69
C SER A 145 -33.33 -0.91 -14.99
N ILE A 146 -32.10 -1.32 -14.69
CA ILE A 146 -31.02 -0.43 -14.24
C ILE A 146 -29.86 -0.57 -15.22
N VAL A 147 -29.35 0.56 -15.71
CA VAL A 147 -28.11 0.64 -16.48
C VAL A 147 -26.97 0.99 -15.53
N PHE A 148 -25.82 0.35 -15.66
CA PHE A 148 -24.70 0.49 -14.73
C PHE A 148 -23.37 0.10 -15.40
N SER A 149 -22.24 0.48 -14.82
CA SER A 149 -20.91 0.07 -15.29
C SER A 149 -20.41 -1.16 -14.54
N SER A 150 -19.75 -2.10 -15.23
CA SER A 150 -19.24 -3.34 -14.66
C SER A 150 -17.96 -3.85 -15.30
N ASP A 151 -17.08 -4.41 -14.47
CA ASP A 151 -15.87 -5.18 -14.88
C ASP A 151 -16.17 -6.65 -15.21
N ARG A 152 -17.41 -6.96 -15.57
CA ARG A 152 -17.85 -8.32 -15.90
C ARG A 152 -17.52 -8.72 -17.35
N GLY A 153 -17.18 -7.75 -18.19
CA GLY A 153 -16.77 -7.96 -19.58
C GLY A 153 -15.54 -8.86 -19.71
N GLY A 154 -15.34 -9.43 -20.91
CA GLY A 154 -14.26 -10.38 -21.18
C GLY A 154 -12.89 -9.75 -21.42
N ASN A 155 -12.83 -8.44 -21.58
CA ASN A 155 -11.72 -7.69 -22.17
C ASN A 155 -10.82 -6.95 -21.16
N GLY A 156 -11.03 -7.16 -19.85
CA GLY A 156 -10.25 -6.48 -18.82
C GLY A 156 -10.51 -4.97 -18.71
N SER A 157 -11.73 -4.52 -19.00
CA SER A 157 -12.19 -3.13 -18.88
C SER A 157 -13.62 -3.05 -18.31
N TYR A 158 -14.03 -1.85 -17.90
CA TYR A 158 -15.43 -1.60 -17.52
C TYR A 158 -16.31 -1.40 -18.76
N GLY A 159 -17.43 -2.13 -18.85
CA GLY A 159 -18.48 -1.91 -19.85
C GLY A 159 -19.80 -1.48 -19.22
N VAL A 160 -20.69 -0.89 -20.02
CA VAL A 160 -22.07 -0.56 -19.66
C VAL A 160 -22.97 -1.79 -19.79
N HIS A 161 -23.74 -2.08 -18.75
CA HIS A 161 -24.59 -3.26 -18.63
C HIS A 161 -26.00 -2.87 -18.20
N ARG A 162 -26.97 -3.74 -18.46
CA ARG A 162 -28.37 -3.58 -18.07
C ARG A 162 -28.83 -4.75 -17.22
N LEU A 163 -29.34 -4.44 -16.03
CA LEU A 163 -30.04 -5.35 -15.13
C LEU A 163 -31.55 -5.25 -15.39
N ASP A 164 -32.19 -6.35 -15.75
CA ASP A 164 -33.65 -6.46 -15.78
C ASP A 164 -34.19 -6.73 -14.36
N LEU A 165 -35.08 -5.87 -13.87
CA LEU A 165 -35.56 -5.91 -12.49
C LEU A 165 -36.60 -7.01 -12.22
N VAL A 166 -37.16 -7.62 -13.26
CA VAL A 166 -38.16 -8.69 -13.14
C VAL A 166 -37.47 -10.05 -13.09
N SER A 167 -36.61 -10.32 -14.07
CA SER A 167 -35.89 -11.58 -14.23
C SER A 167 -34.59 -11.65 -13.43
N GLY A 168 -33.98 -10.51 -13.10
CA GLY A 168 -32.64 -10.44 -12.51
C GLY A 168 -31.50 -10.67 -13.51
N ALA A 169 -31.80 -10.78 -14.81
CA ALA A 169 -30.80 -10.99 -15.85
C ALA A 169 -29.94 -9.74 -16.04
N ILE A 170 -28.62 -9.94 -16.18
CA ILE A 170 -27.66 -8.90 -16.54
C ILE A 170 -27.17 -9.15 -17.96
N VAL A 171 -27.31 -8.17 -18.83
CA VAL A 171 -26.81 -8.21 -20.21
C VAL A 171 -25.83 -7.07 -20.46
N ALA A 172 -24.74 -7.35 -21.17
CA ALA A 172 -23.84 -6.32 -21.66
C ALA A 172 -24.56 -5.49 -22.72
N LEU A 173 -24.51 -4.15 -22.58
CA LEU A 173 -24.85 -3.24 -23.68
C LEU A 173 -23.60 -2.94 -24.52
N THR A 174 -22.42 -3.12 -23.91
CA THR A 174 -21.12 -2.82 -24.46
C THR A 174 -20.07 -3.80 -23.91
N ASP A 175 -19.02 -4.08 -24.69
CA ASP A 175 -17.93 -5.00 -24.32
C ASP A 175 -16.63 -4.62 -25.05
N ASP A 176 -16.36 -3.31 -25.20
CA ASP A 176 -15.17 -2.77 -25.85
C ASP A 176 -13.99 -2.66 -24.86
N ALA A 177 -12.76 -2.72 -25.37
CA ALA A 177 -11.54 -2.72 -24.54
C ALA A 177 -11.23 -1.37 -23.83
N SER A 178 -12.08 -0.36 -24.01
CA SER A 178 -12.08 0.93 -23.31
C SER A 178 -12.80 0.86 -21.97
N ASP A 179 -12.44 1.71 -21.02
CA ASP A 179 -13.15 1.84 -19.75
C ASP A 179 -14.36 2.78 -19.85
N GLU A 180 -15.55 2.21 -19.72
CA GLU A 180 -16.83 2.91 -19.85
C GLU A 180 -17.51 3.15 -18.49
N ALA A 181 -17.87 4.40 -18.21
CA ALA A 181 -18.27 4.87 -16.88
C ALA A 181 -19.47 5.82 -16.90
N GLU A 182 -20.16 5.93 -15.77
CA GLU A 182 -21.19 6.94 -15.46
C GLU A 182 -22.34 6.96 -16.48
N PRO A 183 -23.06 5.84 -16.71
CA PRO A 183 -24.13 5.82 -17.69
C PRO A 183 -25.31 6.74 -17.29
N ALA A 184 -25.86 7.44 -18.27
CA ALA A 184 -27.06 8.27 -18.15
C ALA A 184 -28.03 7.94 -19.27
N VAL A 185 -29.27 7.60 -18.91
CA VAL A 185 -30.32 7.23 -19.87
C VAL A 185 -31.12 8.49 -20.26
N SER A 186 -31.41 8.63 -21.56
CA SER A 186 -32.27 9.70 -22.09
C SER A 186 -33.69 9.62 -21.52
N ALA A 187 -34.42 10.74 -21.51
CA ALA A 187 -35.75 10.83 -20.92
C ALA A 187 -36.79 9.88 -21.57
N ASP A 188 -36.62 9.59 -22.86
CA ASP A 188 -37.44 8.64 -23.62
C ASP A 188 -36.99 7.17 -23.47
N GLY A 189 -35.86 6.92 -22.82
CA GLY A 189 -35.30 5.59 -22.60
C GLY A 189 -34.63 4.96 -23.82
N THR A 190 -34.45 5.69 -24.92
CA THR A 190 -33.93 5.13 -26.19
C THR A 190 -32.42 5.22 -26.31
N LYS A 191 -31.74 6.04 -25.48
CA LYS A 191 -30.31 6.28 -25.57
C LYS A 191 -29.59 6.22 -24.22
N VAL A 192 -28.30 5.91 -24.25
CA VAL A 192 -27.42 5.93 -23.07
C VAL A 192 -26.15 6.72 -23.40
N ALA A 193 -25.88 7.80 -22.67
CA ALA A 193 -24.58 8.47 -22.68
C ALA A 193 -23.69 7.91 -21.58
N PHE A 194 -22.39 7.77 -21.85
CA PHE A 194 -21.39 7.35 -20.87
C PHE A 194 -20.02 7.94 -21.24
N THR A 195 -19.14 7.97 -20.24
CA THR A 195 -17.75 8.40 -20.41
C THR A 195 -16.91 7.23 -20.89
N VAL A 196 -15.98 7.45 -21.81
CA VAL A 196 -15.02 6.44 -22.31
C VAL A 196 -13.60 6.92 -22.01
N ASP A 197 -12.83 6.13 -21.24
CA ASP A 197 -11.43 6.38 -20.83
C ASP A 197 -11.19 7.78 -20.21
N ALA A 198 -12.24 8.38 -19.65
CA ALA A 198 -12.27 9.80 -19.24
C ALA A 198 -11.88 10.80 -20.35
N SER A 199 -11.88 10.38 -21.63
CA SER A 199 -11.40 11.16 -22.77
C SER A 199 -12.50 11.49 -23.79
N SER A 200 -13.67 10.88 -23.67
CA SER A 200 -14.83 11.22 -24.51
C SER A 200 -16.14 10.90 -23.82
N ILE A 201 -17.22 11.49 -24.32
CA ILE A 201 -18.59 11.13 -23.99
C ILE A 201 -19.22 10.52 -25.25
N VAL A 202 -19.67 9.29 -25.14
CA VAL A 202 -20.29 8.52 -26.23
C VAL A 202 -21.76 8.27 -25.90
N GLU A 203 -22.61 8.35 -26.90
CA GLU A 203 -24.03 8.00 -26.86
C GLU A 203 -24.24 6.69 -27.63
N LEU A 204 -24.88 5.72 -26.98
CA LEU A 204 -25.37 4.49 -27.57
C LEU A 204 -26.88 4.59 -27.77
N ASP A 205 -27.34 4.43 -29.01
CA ASP A 205 -28.76 4.27 -29.33
C ASP A 205 -29.18 2.81 -29.09
N LEU A 206 -30.09 2.58 -28.16
CA LEU A 206 -30.54 1.24 -27.77
C LEU A 206 -31.48 0.58 -28.78
N THR A 207 -31.96 1.33 -29.78
CA THR A 207 -32.88 0.81 -30.81
C THR A 207 -32.13 0.34 -32.05
N THR A 208 -31.04 1.04 -32.40
CA THR A 208 -30.23 0.75 -33.59
C THR A 208 -28.88 0.12 -33.26
N GLY A 209 -28.40 0.26 -32.02
CA GLY A 209 -27.05 -0.12 -31.61
C GLY A 209 -25.96 0.87 -32.06
N ALA A 210 -26.34 2.01 -32.67
CA ALA A 210 -25.37 2.98 -33.17
C ALA A 210 -24.69 3.73 -32.02
N ARG A 211 -23.36 3.90 -32.13
CA ARG A 211 -22.54 4.71 -31.22
C ARG A 211 -22.17 6.04 -31.86
N THR A 212 -22.35 7.13 -31.13
CA THR A 212 -22.00 8.49 -31.57
C THR A 212 -21.19 9.20 -30.49
N THR A 213 -20.01 9.71 -30.84
CA THR A 213 -19.22 10.56 -29.93
C THR A 213 -19.89 11.93 -29.83
N LEU A 214 -20.44 12.26 -28.66
CA LEU A 214 -21.05 13.57 -28.38
C LEU A 214 -20.00 14.63 -28.07
N VAL A 215 -18.95 14.23 -27.35
CA VAL A 215 -17.84 15.10 -26.96
C VAL A 215 -16.54 14.31 -27.05
N ALA A 216 -15.57 14.83 -27.81
CA ALA A 216 -14.20 14.33 -27.80
C ALA A 216 -13.33 15.27 -26.97
N ALA A 217 -12.57 14.76 -26.00
CA ALA A 217 -11.61 15.56 -25.24
C ALA A 217 -10.36 15.83 -26.09
N GLN A 218 -9.75 16.99 -25.86
CA GLN A 218 -8.43 17.31 -26.36
C GLN A 218 -7.36 16.77 -25.41
N THR A 219 -6.12 16.64 -25.86
CA THR A 219 -4.99 16.25 -25.01
C THR A 219 -4.92 17.11 -23.74
N GLY A 220 -4.84 16.48 -22.57
CA GLY A 220 -4.80 17.17 -21.27
C GLY A 220 -6.16 17.56 -20.69
N ILE A 221 -7.26 17.13 -21.31
CA ILE A 221 -8.63 17.30 -20.82
C ILE A 221 -9.21 15.95 -20.42
N SER A 222 -9.90 15.89 -19.28
CA SER A 222 -10.70 14.75 -18.88
C SER A 222 -12.16 15.12 -18.71
N LEU A 223 -13.07 14.20 -19.04
CA LEU A 223 -14.52 14.38 -19.02
C LEU A 223 -15.16 13.39 -18.04
N PHE A 224 -16.17 13.83 -17.31
CA PHE A 224 -16.82 13.01 -16.29
C PHE A 224 -18.33 13.25 -16.23
N GLY A 225 -19.07 12.18 -15.89
CA GLY A 225 -20.45 12.26 -15.43
C GLY A 225 -21.42 12.94 -16.40
N PRO A 226 -21.69 12.39 -17.60
CA PRO A 226 -22.73 12.91 -18.47
C PRO A 226 -24.11 12.80 -17.82
N SER A 227 -25.01 13.71 -18.19
CA SER A 227 -26.42 13.68 -17.80
C SER A 227 -27.30 14.39 -18.83
N TYR A 228 -28.54 13.94 -18.96
CA TYR A 228 -29.54 14.56 -19.85
C TYR A 228 -30.58 15.36 -19.06
N SER A 229 -30.94 16.52 -19.58
CA SER A 229 -32.19 17.18 -19.24
C SER A 229 -33.39 16.47 -19.88
N VAL A 230 -34.60 16.78 -19.41
CA VAL A 230 -35.86 16.30 -20.05
C VAL A 230 -35.96 16.73 -21.52
N GLY A 231 -35.35 17.87 -21.88
CA GLY A 231 -35.29 18.38 -23.25
C GLY A 231 -34.11 17.87 -24.09
N GLY A 232 -33.32 16.92 -23.58
CA GLY A 232 -32.19 16.32 -24.32
C GLY A 232 -30.87 17.09 -24.27
N LYS A 233 -30.79 18.24 -23.59
CA LYS A 233 -29.51 18.94 -23.35
C LYS A 233 -28.57 18.07 -22.52
N LEU A 234 -27.29 18.04 -22.91
CA LEU A 234 -26.23 17.34 -22.20
C LEU A 234 -25.54 18.26 -21.18
N ALA A 235 -25.26 17.75 -19.98
CA ALA A 235 -24.34 18.38 -19.03
C ALA A 235 -23.29 17.37 -18.54
N TYR A 236 -22.07 17.84 -18.29
CA TYR A 236 -20.94 17.03 -17.84
C TYR A 236 -19.89 17.90 -17.13
N VAL A 237 -18.92 17.26 -16.47
CA VAL A 237 -17.80 17.93 -15.80
C VAL A 237 -16.54 17.78 -16.63
N ARG A 238 -15.77 18.86 -16.77
CA ARG A 238 -14.52 18.92 -17.53
C ARG A 238 -13.36 19.33 -16.63
N LEU A 239 -12.35 18.48 -16.54
CA LEU A 239 -11.07 18.77 -15.90
C LEU A 239 -10.07 19.23 -16.97
N THR A 240 -9.39 20.35 -16.75
CA THR A 240 -8.35 20.88 -17.64
C THR A 240 -7.23 21.49 -16.79
N GLY A 241 -6.12 20.76 -16.64
CA GLY A 241 -5.04 21.13 -15.74
C GLY A 241 -5.56 21.40 -14.31
N PRO A 242 -5.36 22.59 -13.73
CA PRO A 242 -5.80 22.94 -12.39
C PRO A 242 -7.25 23.50 -12.32
N SER A 243 -8.10 23.23 -13.32
CA SER A 243 -9.49 23.74 -13.35
C SER A 243 -10.48 22.60 -13.59
N CYS A 244 -11.58 22.58 -12.82
CA CYS A 244 -12.65 21.59 -12.95
C CYS A 244 -14.00 22.31 -13.05
N ASP A 245 -14.62 22.25 -14.22
CA ASP A 245 -15.77 23.08 -14.58
C ASP A 245 -16.99 22.26 -15.00
N LEU A 246 -18.19 22.80 -14.71
CA LEU A 246 -19.45 22.31 -15.25
C LEU A 246 -19.66 22.84 -16.66
N ILE A 247 -19.99 21.94 -17.58
CA ILE A 247 -20.36 22.24 -18.96
C ILE A 247 -21.83 21.86 -19.17
N VAL A 248 -22.59 22.78 -19.77
CA VAL A 248 -24.01 22.57 -20.13
C VAL A 248 -24.19 22.98 -21.58
N ASP A 249 -24.67 22.07 -22.41
CA ASP A 249 -24.94 22.32 -23.84
C ASP A 249 -23.72 22.92 -24.56
N ASN A 250 -22.55 22.32 -24.32
CA ASN A 250 -21.22 22.74 -24.80
C ASN A 250 -20.76 24.13 -24.33
N GLN A 251 -21.43 24.74 -23.36
CA GLN A 251 -21.01 25.99 -22.73
C GLN A 251 -20.46 25.75 -21.33
N GLN A 252 -19.30 26.31 -21.03
CA GLN A 252 -18.78 26.37 -19.67
C GLN A 252 -19.64 27.36 -18.86
N VAL A 253 -20.23 26.87 -17.78
CA VAL A 253 -21.15 27.67 -16.94
C VAL A 253 -20.58 28.00 -15.56
N THR A 254 -19.45 27.39 -15.19
CA THR A 254 -18.68 27.73 -13.97
C THR A 254 -17.31 28.26 -14.33
N THR A 255 -16.70 29.05 -13.45
CA THR A 255 -15.31 29.46 -13.56
C THR A 255 -14.72 29.62 -12.17
N GLY A 256 -13.51 29.09 -11.94
CA GLY A 256 -12.79 29.22 -10.67
C GLY A 256 -13.33 28.36 -9.52
N LYS A 257 -14.32 27.51 -9.79
CA LYS A 257 -14.86 26.54 -8.84
C LYS A 257 -14.08 25.24 -8.86
N ASP A 258 -14.18 24.49 -7.77
CA ASP A 258 -13.80 23.08 -7.70
C ASP A 258 -15.05 22.22 -7.87
N VAL A 259 -15.53 22.09 -9.12
CA VAL A 259 -16.66 21.22 -9.45
C VAL A 259 -16.23 19.76 -9.28
N PHE A 260 -16.95 18.97 -8.50
CA PHE A 260 -16.59 17.57 -8.32
C PHE A 260 -16.86 16.77 -9.59
N ALA A 261 -15.96 15.84 -9.92
CA ALA A 261 -16.00 15.02 -11.14
C ALA A 261 -17.10 13.94 -11.09
N LEU A 262 -18.34 14.38 -10.95
CA LEU A 262 -19.54 13.58 -10.69
C LEU A 262 -20.69 14.13 -11.56
N PRO A 263 -21.66 13.28 -11.95
CA PRO A 263 -22.73 13.71 -12.83
C PRO A 263 -23.66 14.73 -12.17
N PRO A 264 -23.99 15.85 -12.84
CA PRO A 264 -25.04 16.76 -12.38
C PRO A 264 -26.43 16.11 -12.51
N SER A 265 -27.41 16.63 -11.78
CA SER A 265 -28.76 16.08 -11.73
C SER A 265 -29.80 17.12 -12.12
N TRP A 266 -30.47 16.88 -13.25
CA TRP A 266 -31.51 17.76 -13.78
C TRP A 266 -32.83 17.62 -13.01
N ALA A 267 -33.43 18.76 -12.64
CA ALA A 267 -34.79 18.84 -12.09
C ALA A 267 -35.83 19.21 -13.16
N SER A 268 -35.39 19.87 -14.23
CA SER A 268 -36.23 20.31 -15.34
C SER A 268 -35.41 20.41 -16.64
N ALA A 269 -35.96 21.00 -17.70
CA ALA A 269 -35.21 21.32 -18.92
C ALA A 269 -34.20 22.48 -18.73
N THR A 270 -34.31 23.24 -17.62
CA THR A 270 -33.53 24.47 -17.37
C THR A 270 -32.88 24.51 -15.99
N ASP A 271 -33.24 23.62 -15.07
CA ASP A 271 -32.73 23.59 -13.70
C ASP A 271 -31.97 22.30 -13.45
N LEU A 272 -30.76 22.41 -12.90
CA LEU A 272 -29.95 21.27 -12.47
C LEU A 272 -29.27 21.53 -11.13
N PHE A 273 -28.85 20.46 -10.48
CA PHE A 273 -28.07 20.46 -9.25
C PHE A 273 -26.72 19.80 -9.48
N TYR A 274 -25.68 20.31 -8.83
CA TYR A 274 -24.32 19.75 -8.88
C TYR A 274 -23.59 20.04 -7.56
N SER A 275 -22.45 19.39 -7.34
CA SER A 275 -21.60 19.62 -6.17
C SER A 275 -20.30 20.32 -6.57
N ALA A 276 -19.94 21.35 -5.82
CA ALA A 276 -18.72 22.13 -6.01
C ALA A 276 -18.34 22.87 -4.72
N ASP A 277 -17.05 23.13 -4.54
CA ASP A 277 -16.53 23.94 -3.43
C ASP A 277 -17.04 23.47 -2.05
N GLY A 278 -17.23 22.16 -1.90
CA GLY A 278 -17.74 21.56 -0.68
C GLY A 278 -19.26 21.57 -0.53
N THR A 279 -20.02 22.24 -1.40
CA THR A 279 -21.46 22.47 -1.22
C THR A 279 -22.30 21.96 -2.40
N VAL A 280 -23.63 21.97 -2.22
CA VAL A 280 -24.57 21.72 -3.31
C VAL A 280 -24.94 23.03 -3.97
N HIS A 281 -24.98 23.06 -5.30
CA HIS A 281 -25.39 24.19 -6.09
C HIS A 281 -26.61 23.85 -6.94
N ARG A 282 -27.50 24.82 -7.10
CA ARG A 282 -28.58 24.84 -8.11
C ARG A 282 -28.21 25.84 -9.19
N TYR A 283 -28.13 25.37 -10.42
CA TYR A 283 -27.89 26.21 -11.60
C TYR A 283 -29.13 26.26 -12.48
N GLN A 284 -29.51 27.47 -12.88
CA GLN A 284 -30.55 27.71 -13.88
C GLN A 284 -29.91 28.13 -15.20
N VAL A 285 -30.19 27.42 -16.29
CA VAL A 285 -29.65 27.70 -17.63
C VAL A 285 -30.02 29.11 -18.08
N GLY A 286 -28.99 29.93 -18.36
CA GLY A 286 -29.16 31.34 -18.72
C GLY A 286 -29.52 32.26 -17.54
N GLY A 287 -29.59 31.71 -16.33
CA GLY A 287 -29.87 32.40 -15.08
C GLY A 287 -28.63 32.40 -14.17
N GLY A 288 -28.87 32.17 -12.88
CA GLY A 288 -27.84 32.21 -11.84
C GLY A 288 -27.52 30.85 -11.23
N ASP A 289 -26.45 30.87 -10.44
CA ASP A 289 -26.01 29.76 -9.59
C ASP A 289 -26.27 30.10 -8.12
N ALA A 290 -26.84 29.18 -7.35
CA ALA A 290 -27.16 29.38 -5.94
C ALA A 290 -26.78 28.17 -5.09
N VAL A 291 -26.20 28.41 -3.91
CA VAL A 291 -25.86 27.37 -2.94
C VAL A 291 -27.13 26.87 -2.24
N VAL A 292 -27.26 25.55 -2.11
CA VAL A 292 -28.29 24.88 -1.32
C VAL A 292 -27.63 24.37 -0.03
N PRO A 293 -27.88 25.02 1.13
CA PRO A 293 -27.22 24.63 2.37
C PRO A 293 -27.73 23.29 2.86
N PHE A 294 -26.84 22.47 3.42
CA PHE A 294 -27.21 21.23 4.11
C PHE A 294 -26.51 21.15 5.46
N ALA A 295 -27.04 20.32 6.35
CA ALA A 295 -26.40 20.00 7.62
C ALA A 295 -26.60 18.51 7.95
N ALA A 296 -25.52 17.75 7.92
CA ALA A 296 -25.48 16.33 8.24
C ALA A 296 -24.73 16.10 9.56
N THR A 297 -25.28 15.30 10.47
CA THR A 297 -24.63 15.00 11.76
C THR A 297 -24.13 13.56 11.78
N VAL A 298 -22.83 13.38 12.03
CA VAL A 298 -22.18 12.08 12.06
C VAL A 298 -21.53 11.83 13.43
N PRO A 299 -21.49 10.56 13.88
CA PRO A 299 -20.74 10.20 15.08
C PRO A 299 -19.23 10.28 14.83
N VAL A 300 -18.47 10.62 15.86
CA VAL A 300 -17.00 10.72 15.86
C VAL A 300 -16.44 10.08 17.11
N THR A 301 -15.34 9.34 16.97
CA THR A 301 -14.64 8.73 18.10
C THR A 301 -13.47 9.62 18.49
N SER A 302 -13.55 10.26 19.66
CA SER A 302 -12.49 11.16 20.17
C SER A 302 -11.62 10.54 21.26
N LYS A 303 -11.98 9.34 21.76
CA LYS A 303 -11.23 8.62 22.78
C LYS A 303 -10.82 7.26 22.23
N ARG A 304 -9.50 7.01 22.24
CA ARG A 304 -8.90 5.75 21.81
C ARG A 304 -8.06 5.15 22.93
N PRO A 305 -7.94 3.81 23.01
CA PRO A 305 -7.03 3.17 23.95
C PRO A 305 -5.58 3.64 23.71
N ARG A 306 -4.83 3.90 24.78
CA ARG A 306 -3.40 4.17 24.67
C ARG A 306 -2.70 2.85 24.28
N PRO A 307 -1.87 2.83 23.22
CA PRO A 307 -1.14 1.61 22.86
C PRO A 307 -0.08 1.27 23.90
N LYS A 308 0.44 0.05 23.84
CA LYS A 308 1.61 -0.36 24.63
C LYS A 308 2.84 0.44 24.20
N VAL A 309 3.77 0.67 25.13
CA VAL A 309 5.03 1.36 24.84
C VAL A 309 6.00 0.35 24.21
N PRO A 310 6.54 0.59 23.00
CA PRO A 310 7.57 -0.27 22.42
C PRO A 310 8.83 -0.33 23.30
N ASP A 311 9.45 -1.51 23.34
CA ASP A 311 10.66 -1.75 24.14
C ASP A 311 11.94 -1.39 23.39
N LEU A 312 12.49 -0.22 23.72
CA LEU A 312 13.74 0.29 23.17
C LEU A 312 14.99 -0.12 23.96
N GLU A 313 14.83 -0.71 25.15
CA GLU A 313 15.90 -0.76 26.16
C GLU A 313 16.37 -2.17 26.49
N SER A 314 15.47 -3.16 26.43
CA SER A 314 15.81 -4.49 26.92
C SER A 314 16.94 -5.13 26.13
N THR A 315 17.91 -5.64 26.88
CA THR A 315 19.06 -6.41 26.40
C THR A 315 18.88 -7.91 26.65
N ALA A 316 17.68 -8.32 27.08
CA ALA A 316 17.33 -9.72 27.25
C ALA A 316 17.49 -10.48 25.93
N LYS A 317 17.82 -11.76 26.03
CA LYS A 317 17.82 -12.66 24.87
C LYS A 317 16.39 -12.81 24.37
N ARG A 318 16.23 -12.79 23.06
CA ARG A 318 14.96 -13.01 22.37
C ARG A 318 15.15 -14.09 21.32
N PRO A 319 14.16 -14.97 21.12
CA PRO A 319 14.17 -15.88 19.98
C PRO A 319 14.10 -15.06 18.69
N VAL A 320 14.83 -15.50 17.66
CA VAL A 320 14.68 -14.98 16.30
C VAL A 320 13.35 -15.46 15.72
N ARG A 321 12.56 -14.54 15.15
CA ARG A 321 11.31 -14.84 14.44
C ARG A 321 11.43 -14.56 12.94
N GLY A 322 12.37 -13.71 12.53
CA GLY A 322 12.62 -13.34 11.14
C GLY A 322 13.49 -14.35 10.39
N ILE A 323 12.95 -15.54 10.12
CA ILE A 323 13.53 -16.48 9.14
C ILE A 323 13.00 -16.09 7.78
N ALA A 324 13.84 -15.53 6.91
CA ALA A 324 13.43 -15.07 5.58
C ALA A 324 14.01 -15.97 4.48
N GLY A 325 13.19 -16.27 3.46
CA GLY A 325 13.59 -17.02 2.28
C GLY A 325 14.22 -18.39 2.54
N PRO A 326 13.58 -19.28 3.31
CA PRO A 326 14.10 -20.63 3.54
C PRO A 326 14.22 -21.43 2.24
N THR A 327 15.19 -22.33 2.18
CA THR A 327 15.36 -23.36 1.13
C THR A 327 15.91 -24.65 1.76
N VAL A 328 15.67 -25.80 1.13
CA VAL A 328 16.10 -27.11 1.64
C VAL A 328 17.10 -27.75 0.70
N SER A 329 18.10 -28.45 1.24
CA SER A 329 19.08 -29.19 0.45
C SER A 329 18.42 -30.35 -0.31
N PRO A 330 18.97 -30.76 -1.47
CA PRO A 330 18.41 -31.87 -2.26
C PRO A 330 18.26 -33.19 -1.50
N ASP A 331 19.08 -33.43 -0.48
CA ASP A 331 18.98 -34.62 0.38
C ASP A 331 17.98 -34.49 1.53
N GLY A 332 17.29 -33.36 1.63
CA GLY A 332 16.25 -33.07 2.63
C GLY A 332 16.78 -32.82 4.04
N LYS A 333 18.10 -32.80 4.27
CA LYS A 333 18.70 -32.77 5.63
C LYS A 333 19.02 -31.37 6.14
N TRP A 334 19.23 -30.42 5.24
CA TRP A 334 19.70 -29.09 5.61
C TRP A 334 18.73 -28.02 5.13
N LEU A 335 18.56 -27.00 5.96
CA LEU A 335 17.79 -25.80 5.67
C LEU A 335 18.77 -24.62 5.60
N ALA A 336 18.76 -23.87 4.49
CA ALA A 336 19.42 -22.58 4.40
C ALA A 336 18.39 -21.45 4.45
N PHE A 337 18.72 -20.34 5.12
CA PHE A 337 17.81 -19.20 5.27
C PHE A 337 18.58 -17.94 5.66
N ARG A 338 17.95 -16.77 5.51
CA ARG A 338 18.46 -15.52 6.04
C ARG A 338 17.88 -15.23 7.42
N ALA A 339 18.74 -14.80 8.35
CA ALA A 339 18.35 -14.22 9.63
C ALA A 339 19.47 -13.32 10.17
N LEU A 340 19.11 -12.20 10.82
CA LEU A 340 20.07 -11.28 11.46
C LEU A 340 21.17 -10.76 10.50
N ASN A 341 20.80 -10.44 9.26
CA ASN A 341 21.69 -10.02 8.17
C ASN A 341 22.82 -11.03 7.88
N ALA A 342 22.48 -12.32 7.96
CA ALA A 342 23.41 -13.40 7.67
C ALA A 342 22.67 -14.59 7.03
N LEU A 343 23.40 -15.39 6.25
CA LEU A 343 22.94 -16.68 5.76
C LEU A 343 23.30 -17.77 6.78
N TRP A 344 22.33 -18.61 7.11
CA TRP A 344 22.44 -19.67 8.11
C TRP A 344 22.12 -21.03 7.50
N LEU A 345 22.68 -22.07 8.10
CA LEU A 345 22.43 -23.47 7.82
C LEU A 345 21.94 -24.17 9.09
N ALA A 346 20.82 -24.88 9.04
CA ALA A 346 20.29 -25.66 10.16
C ALA A 346 19.88 -27.06 9.70
N SER A 347 19.82 -28.01 10.63
CA SER A 347 19.28 -29.35 10.34
C SER A 347 17.75 -29.31 10.24
N THR A 348 17.19 -29.98 9.25
CA THR A 348 15.73 -30.13 9.09
C THR A 348 15.12 -31.09 10.11
N ASP A 349 15.91 -31.83 10.88
CA ASP A 349 15.41 -32.62 12.02
C ASP A 349 15.38 -31.83 13.34
N GLY A 350 15.80 -30.56 13.31
CA GLY A 350 15.85 -29.65 14.47
C GLY A 350 16.93 -30.00 15.50
N LYS A 351 17.87 -30.90 15.17
CA LYS A 351 19.01 -31.23 16.04
C LYS A 351 20.22 -30.35 15.73
N GLY A 352 21.02 -30.11 16.76
CA GLY A 352 22.22 -29.27 16.66
C GLY A 352 21.89 -27.76 16.67
N LYS A 353 22.93 -26.95 16.52
CA LYS A 353 22.82 -25.49 16.48
C LYS A 353 22.92 -24.99 15.04
N PRO A 354 22.13 -23.98 14.63
CA PRO A 354 22.30 -23.33 13.35
C PRO A 354 23.74 -22.81 13.17
N ARG A 355 24.34 -23.05 12.00
CA ARG A 355 25.67 -22.59 11.61
C ARG A 355 25.54 -21.36 10.71
N LYS A 356 26.27 -20.30 11.05
CA LYS A 356 26.38 -19.10 10.21
C LYS A 356 27.32 -19.40 9.02
N LEU A 357 26.89 -19.09 7.80
CA LEU A 357 27.64 -19.29 6.56
C LEU A 357 28.28 -17.99 6.08
N VAL A 358 27.44 -16.98 5.79
CA VAL A 358 27.87 -15.67 5.27
C VAL A 358 27.35 -14.58 6.19
N ALA A 359 28.25 -13.71 6.69
CA ALA A 359 27.94 -12.62 7.61
C ALA A 359 29.02 -11.53 7.57
N ASP A 360 29.34 -11.10 6.36
CA ASP A 360 30.36 -10.11 6.02
C ASP A 360 29.90 -8.65 6.20
N GLY A 361 28.65 -8.44 6.63
CA GLY A 361 28.07 -7.11 6.89
C GLY A 361 27.35 -6.50 5.68
N TYR A 362 27.44 -7.14 4.51
CA TYR A 362 26.68 -6.81 3.33
C TYR A 362 25.28 -7.43 3.38
N PHE A 363 24.38 -6.94 2.54
CA PHE A 363 23.03 -7.48 2.43
C PHE A 363 23.08 -8.75 1.58
N ASN A 364 23.04 -9.90 2.25
CA ASN A 364 23.02 -11.21 1.60
C ASN A 364 21.61 -11.78 1.67
N SER A 365 21.01 -12.16 0.53
CA SER A 365 19.63 -12.65 0.48
C SER A 365 19.44 -13.84 -0.44
N ASP A 366 18.27 -14.45 -0.31
CA ASP A 366 17.71 -15.42 -1.27
C ASP A 366 18.61 -16.64 -1.53
N PRO A 367 18.95 -17.41 -0.47
CA PRO A 367 19.77 -18.60 -0.64
C PRO A 367 19.05 -19.70 -1.43
N ASP A 368 19.78 -20.44 -2.27
CA ASP A 368 19.32 -21.65 -2.97
C ASP A 368 20.44 -22.68 -3.07
N PHE A 369 20.15 -23.97 -2.84
CA PHE A 369 21.17 -25.01 -2.95
C PHE A 369 21.41 -25.39 -4.41
N SER A 370 22.66 -25.70 -4.75
CA SER A 370 22.94 -26.41 -6.01
C SER A 370 22.27 -27.78 -6.01
N PRO A 371 21.87 -28.33 -7.18
CA PRO A 371 21.23 -29.65 -7.25
C PRO A 371 22.07 -30.81 -6.69
N ASP A 372 23.40 -30.66 -6.63
CA ASP A 372 24.31 -31.62 -6.01
C ASP A 372 24.49 -31.41 -4.49
N GLY A 373 23.89 -30.36 -3.92
CA GLY A 373 23.93 -30.00 -2.50
C GLY A 373 25.27 -29.48 -1.99
N LYS A 374 26.24 -29.20 -2.87
CA LYS A 374 27.60 -28.80 -2.45
C LYS A 374 27.82 -27.29 -2.36
N LYS A 375 26.98 -26.49 -3.01
CA LYS A 375 27.09 -25.03 -3.08
C LYS A 375 25.79 -24.37 -2.70
N LEU A 376 25.88 -23.11 -2.26
CA LEU A 376 24.75 -22.24 -1.99
C LEU A 376 24.85 -20.99 -2.87
N LEU A 377 23.85 -20.78 -3.72
CA LEU A 377 23.65 -19.57 -4.50
C LEU A 377 22.95 -18.51 -3.65
N TYR A 378 23.33 -17.25 -3.79
CA TYR A 378 22.70 -16.12 -3.10
C TYR A 378 22.95 -14.80 -3.82
N ALA A 379 22.18 -13.77 -3.47
CA ALA A 379 22.39 -12.39 -3.93
C ALA A 379 23.14 -11.58 -2.86
N SER A 380 24.08 -10.71 -3.25
CA SER A 380 24.83 -9.85 -2.33
C SER A 380 25.18 -8.50 -2.94
N ASP A 381 25.05 -7.42 -2.15
CA ASP A 381 25.42 -6.06 -2.53
C ASP A 381 26.89 -5.70 -2.26
N ARG A 382 27.75 -6.71 -2.04
CA ARG A 382 29.18 -6.59 -1.70
C ARG A 382 29.97 -5.69 -2.64
N ASP A 383 29.60 -5.63 -3.92
CA ASP A 383 30.26 -4.82 -4.96
C ASP A 383 29.45 -3.57 -5.35
N GLY A 384 28.47 -3.18 -4.53
CA GLY A 384 27.70 -1.93 -4.64
C GLY A 384 26.28 -2.09 -5.22
N THR A 385 26.03 -3.15 -5.96
CA THR A 385 24.70 -3.59 -6.43
C THR A 385 24.55 -5.09 -6.15
N ALA A 386 23.31 -5.57 -6.01
CA ALA A 386 23.06 -6.98 -5.78
C ALA A 386 23.53 -7.82 -6.98
N ASP A 387 24.56 -8.63 -6.79
CA ASP A 387 25.07 -9.60 -7.77
C ASP A 387 24.87 -11.04 -7.26
N LEU A 388 25.04 -12.02 -8.14
CA LEU A 388 24.93 -13.45 -7.82
C LEU A 388 26.26 -14.02 -7.33
N TRP A 389 26.22 -14.77 -6.25
CA TRP A 389 27.39 -15.39 -5.60
C TRP A 389 27.14 -16.87 -5.30
N LEU A 390 28.20 -17.67 -5.37
CA LEU A 390 28.23 -19.06 -4.92
C LEU A 390 29.11 -19.20 -3.69
N HIS A 391 28.57 -19.81 -2.65
CA HIS A 391 29.31 -20.26 -1.48
C HIS A 391 29.55 -21.77 -1.56
N ASP A 392 30.81 -22.19 -1.54
CA ASP A 392 31.17 -23.61 -1.48
C ASP A 392 31.08 -24.12 -0.02
N LEU A 393 30.22 -25.10 0.24
CA LEU A 393 29.91 -25.52 1.61
C LEU A 393 31.04 -26.31 2.28
N ALA A 394 31.98 -26.86 1.50
CA ALA A 394 33.10 -27.65 2.00
C ALA A 394 34.30 -26.78 2.34
N THR A 395 34.63 -25.83 1.48
CA THR A 395 35.80 -24.94 1.61
C THR A 395 35.47 -23.62 2.29
N GLY A 396 34.21 -23.18 2.22
CA GLY A 396 33.76 -21.86 2.68
C GLY A 396 34.10 -20.72 1.73
N ALA A 397 34.59 -21.01 0.51
CA ALA A 397 34.96 -20.00 -0.46
C ALA A 397 33.73 -19.42 -1.17
N ASP A 398 33.72 -18.09 -1.37
CA ASP A 398 32.72 -17.39 -2.18
C ASP A 398 33.27 -17.11 -3.59
N THR A 399 32.43 -17.27 -4.61
CA THR A 399 32.75 -16.94 -6.02
C THR A 399 31.63 -16.09 -6.60
N LYS A 400 31.98 -14.94 -7.20
CA LYS A 400 31.04 -14.09 -7.93
C LYS A 400 30.69 -14.73 -9.27
N LEU A 401 29.40 -14.75 -9.63
CA LEU A 401 28.91 -15.36 -10.88
C LEU A 401 28.50 -14.34 -11.94
N SER A 402 28.11 -13.15 -11.53
CA SER A 402 27.53 -12.14 -12.41
C SER A 402 28.08 -10.75 -12.05
N GLY A 403 28.11 -9.86 -13.04
CA GLY A 403 28.43 -8.45 -12.90
C GLY A 403 27.65 -7.67 -13.96
N LEU A 404 26.34 -7.97 -14.00
CA LEU A 404 25.43 -7.51 -15.03
C LEU A 404 24.87 -6.12 -14.67
N PRO A 405 24.37 -5.35 -15.65
CA PRO A 405 23.64 -4.12 -15.34
C PRO A 405 22.41 -4.40 -14.46
N GLY A 406 22.11 -3.49 -13.53
CA GLY A 406 20.96 -3.61 -12.63
C GLY A 406 21.19 -4.56 -11.45
N ALA A 407 20.18 -4.69 -10.60
CA ALA A 407 20.23 -5.63 -9.48
C ALA A 407 19.90 -7.05 -9.97
N GLN A 408 20.52 -8.08 -9.38
CA GLN A 408 20.18 -9.48 -9.63
C GLN A 408 19.77 -10.13 -8.29
N THR A 409 18.51 -10.50 -8.19
CA THR A 409 17.84 -10.89 -6.93
C THR A 409 17.04 -12.17 -7.09
N ALA A 410 16.60 -12.74 -5.97
CA ALA A 410 15.78 -13.96 -5.93
C ALA A 410 16.27 -15.14 -6.83
N PRO A 411 17.58 -15.46 -6.84
CA PRO A 411 18.11 -16.45 -7.76
C PRO A 411 17.68 -17.88 -7.41
N ARG A 412 17.51 -18.74 -8.41
CA ARG A 412 17.18 -20.17 -8.26
C ARG A 412 17.90 -21.03 -9.30
N PHE A 413 18.48 -22.14 -8.85
CA PHE A 413 19.03 -23.15 -9.74
C PHE A 413 17.92 -23.84 -10.53
N ALA A 414 18.17 -24.07 -11.81
CA ALA A 414 17.42 -25.05 -12.57
C ALA A 414 17.77 -26.48 -12.08
N PRO A 415 16.87 -27.46 -12.22
CA PRO A 415 17.13 -28.84 -11.79
C PRO A 415 18.38 -29.48 -12.43
N ASP A 416 18.77 -29.02 -13.62
CA ASP A 416 19.97 -29.48 -14.33
C ASP A 416 21.29 -28.97 -13.71
N GLY A 417 21.24 -27.95 -12.85
CA GLY A 417 22.42 -27.31 -12.25
C GLY A 417 23.28 -26.51 -13.23
N GLN A 418 22.85 -26.36 -14.47
CA GLN A 418 23.55 -25.64 -15.55
C GLN A 418 22.98 -24.23 -15.76
N ARG A 419 21.75 -23.99 -15.33
CA ARG A 419 21.07 -22.70 -15.49
C ARG A 419 20.66 -22.11 -14.14
N ILE A 420 20.63 -20.78 -14.07
CA ILE A 420 20.12 -20.02 -12.94
C ILE A 420 19.05 -19.06 -13.45
N ALA A 421 17.86 -19.09 -12.86
CA ALA A 421 16.89 -18.01 -13.03
C ALA A 421 17.09 -16.95 -11.94
N TYR A 422 16.93 -15.67 -12.28
CA TYR A 422 16.96 -14.56 -11.32
C TYR A 422 15.99 -13.46 -11.74
N GLN A 423 15.74 -12.50 -10.85
CA GLN A 423 14.90 -11.33 -11.09
C GLN A 423 15.71 -10.04 -10.97
N ASP A 424 15.44 -9.06 -11.83
CA ASP A 424 16.03 -7.72 -11.69
C ASP A 424 15.18 -6.74 -10.86
N GLN A 425 15.59 -5.48 -10.77
CA GLN A 425 14.87 -4.44 -10.02
C GLN A 425 13.44 -4.18 -10.53
N ASP A 426 13.16 -4.54 -11.78
CA ASP A 426 11.88 -4.33 -12.47
C ASP A 426 11.01 -5.60 -12.47
N GLY A 427 11.45 -6.63 -11.72
CA GLY A 427 10.76 -7.90 -11.59
C GLY A 427 10.87 -8.80 -12.83
N ILE A 428 11.71 -8.44 -13.81
CA ILE A 428 11.90 -9.23 -15.02
C ILE A 428 12.63 -10.52 -14.64
N ALA A 429 12.12 -11.66 -15.08
CA ALA A 429 12.79 -12.94 -14.93
C ALA A 429 13.80 -13.17 -16.07
N TRP A 430 15.03 -13.52 -15.69
CA TRP A 430 16.16 -13.81 -16.56
C TRP A 430 16.68 -15.21 -16.31
N VAL A 431 17.32 -15.83 -17.32
CA VAL A 431 18.07 -17.08 -17.18
C VAL A 431 19.51 -16.87 -17.60
N LEU A 432 20.44 -17.22 -16.71
CA LEU A 432 21.88 -17.32 -16.93
C LEU A 432 22.28 -18.78 -17.17
N ASP A 433 22.92 -19.05 -18.30
CA ASP A 433 23.60 -20.31 -18.58
C ASP A 433 25.04 -20.27 -18.03
N LEU A 434 25.37 -21.20 -17.13
CA LEU A 434 26.64 -21.18 -16.39
C LEU A 434 27.85 -21.59 -17.23
N ALA A 435 27.65 -22.33 -18.32
CA ALA A 435 28.74 -22.82 -19.15
C ALA A 435 29.17 -21.78 -20.19
N SER A 436 28.19 -21.17 -20.85
CA SER A 436 28.41 -20.18 -21.91
C SER A 436 28.45 -18.74 -21.39
N GLY A 437 27.89 -18.48 -20.21
CA GLY A 437 27.67 -17.13 -19.71
C GLY A 437 26.50 -16.40 -20.35
N GLN A 438 25.72 -17.05 -21.20
CA GLN A 438 24.62 -16.40 -21.90
C GLN A 438 23.49 -16.04 -20.93
N VAL A 439 23.00 -14.80 -21.02
CA VAL A 439 21.88 -14.29 -20.23
C VAL A 439 20.71 -14.02 -21.17
N ARG A 440 19.54 -14.59 -20.88
CA ARG A 440 18.33 -14.44 -21.70
C ARG A 440 17.13 -13.99 -20.87
N GLN A 441 16.41 -13.00 -21.36
CA GLN A 441 15.15 -12.54 -20.77
C GLN A 441 14.03 -13.57 -21.00
N LEU A 442 13.19 -13.81 -20.00
CA LEU A 442 12.03 -14.72 -20.10
C LEU A 442 10.68 -14.05 -19.92
N THR A 443 10.60 -12.93 -19.21
CA THR A 443 9.34 -12.21 -19.02
C THR A 443 9.48 -10.77 -19.47
N PRO A 444 8.38 -10.07 -19.78
CA PRO A 444 8.38 -8.62 -19.73
C PRO A 444 8.57 -8.15 -18.28
N THR A 445 8.47 -6.85 -18.09
CA THR A 445 8.36 -6.22 -16.78
C THR A 445 7.19 -6.80 -16.00
N LEU A 446 7.41 -7.12 -14.73
CA LEU A 446 6.38 -7.65 -13.83
C LEU A 446 6.33 -6.83 -12.56
N PHE A 447 5.14 -6.35 -12.20
CA PHE A 447 4.97 -5.55 -10.99
C PHE A 447 5.03 -6.41 -9.72
N GLN A 448 6.21 -6.41 -9.08
CA GLN A 448 6.48 -7.08 -7.80
C GLN A 448 6.03 -8.56 -7.81
N PRO A 449 6.61 -9.39 -8.70
CA PRO A 449 6.28 -10.79 -8.75
C PRO A 449 6.85 -11.55 -7.55
N GLY A 450 6.34 -12.76 -7.33
CA GLY A 450 6.94 -13.73 -6.42
C GLY A 450 8.19 -14.37 -7.01
N ARG A 451 8.87 -15.18 -6.20
CA ARG A 451 10.03 -15.95 -6.66
C ARG A 451 9.65 -16.93 -7.77
N VAL A 452 10.60 -17.20 -8.65
CA VAL A 452 10.47 -18.27 -9.65
C VAL A 452 10.59 -19.66 -9.01
N SER A 453 9.86 -20.62 -9.56
CA SER A 453 10.01 -22.05 -9.31
C SER A 453 10.12 -22.80 -10.63
N TRP A 454 11.07 -23.70 -10.74
CA TRP A 454 11.28 -24.53 -11.93
C TRP A 454 10.40 -25.78 -11.91
N SER A 455 9.84 -26.16 -13.06
CA SER A 455 9.37 -27.53 -13.29
C SER A 455 10.55 -28.49 -13.23
N HIS A 456 10.29 -29.75 -12.89
CA HIS A 456 11.34 -30.77 -12.75
C HIS A 456 12.18 -30.98 -14.02
N ASP A 457 11.57 -30.82 -15.20
CA ASP A 457 12.28 -30.90 -16.49
C ASP A 457 13.02 -29.61 -16.89
N GLY A 458 12.88 -28.53 -16.12
CA GLY A 458 13.47 -27.23 -16.40
C GLY A 458 12.91 -26.53 -17.65
N GLY A 459 11.74 -26.96 -18.14
CA GLY A 459 11.05 -26.39 -19.31
C GLY A 459 10.07 -25.27 -18.98
N THR A 460 9.62 -25.17 -17.73
CA THR A 460 8.62 -24.19 -17.29
C THR A 460 9.09 -23.47 -16.02
N LEU A 461 8.88 -22.16 -15.94
CA LEU A 461 8.90 -21.41 -14.70
C LEU A 461 7.48 -21.11 -14.25
N VAL A 462 7.24 -21.15 -12.95
CA VAL A 462 5.99 -20.67 -12.34
C VAL A 462 6.32 -19.67 -11.24
N LEU A 463 5.60 -18.56 -11.21
CA LEU A 463 5.73 -17.52 -10.18
C LEU A 463 4.38 -16.88 -9.86
N ALA A 464 4.28 -16.20 -8.71
CA ALA A 464 3.10 -15.43 -8.35
C ALA A 464 3.13 -14.06 -9.06
N ALA A 465 2.07 -13.68 -9.77
CA ALA A 465 1.97 -12.37 -10.44
C ALA A 465 0.58 -11.77 -10.28
N VAL A 466 0.47 -10.43 -10.28
CA VAL A 466 -0.84 -9.75 -10.23
C VAL A 466 -1.55 -9.87 -11.57
N LYS A 467 -2.85 -10.18 -11.53
CA LYS A 467 -3.76 -10.00 -12.66
C LYS A 467 -4.86 -9.00 -12.26
N PRO A 468 -4.77 -7.73 -12.70
CA PRO A 468 -5.82 -6.73 -12.50
C PRO A 468 -7.16 -7.18 -13.10
N PHE A 469 -8.27 -6.69 -12.55
CA PHE A 469 -9.60 -6.92 -13.13
C PHE A 469 -9.94 -5.96 -14.25
N SER A 470 -9.37 -4.75 -14.22
CA SER A 470 -9.69 -3.70 -15.20
C SER A 470 -8.55 -2.72 -15.40
N LYS A 471 -8.52 -2.01 -16.53
CA LYS A 471 -7.64 -0.85 -16.76
C LYS A 471 -7.97 0.33 -15.83
N ARG A 472 -9.26 0.54 -15.54
CA ARG A 472 -9.74 1.61 -14.64
C ARG A 472 -9.28 1.45 -13.20
N PHE A 473 -9.23 0.22 -12.69
CA PHE A 473 -8.85 -0.12 -11.32
C PHE A 473 -7.80 -1.22 -11.30
N ARG A 474 -6.63 -0.88 -10.76
CA ARG A 474 -5.43 -1.73 -10.74
C ARG A 474 -5.56 -2.97 -9.85
N GLU A 475 -6.49 -3.00 -8.89
CA GLU A 475 -6.65 -4.13 -7.98
C GLU A 475 -7.12 -5.39 -8.71
N GLY A 476 -6.55 -6.53 -8.32
CA GLY A 476 -6.97 -7.82 -8.83
C GLY A 476 -6.56 -8.96 -7.92
N THR A 477 -6.14 -10.08 -8.49
CA THR A 477 -5.71 -11.27 -7.73
C THR A 477 -4.28 -11.62 -8.04
N SER A 478 -3.53 -12.10 -7.05
CA SER A 478 -2.25 -12.75 -7.29
C SER A 478 -2.49 -14.17 -7.80
N GLN A 479 -2.07 -14.45 -9.02
CA GLN A 479 -2.31 -15.69 -9.76
C GLN A 479 -1.00 -16.42 -10.05
N LEU A 480 -1.11 -17.67 -10.53
CA LEU A 480 0.03 -18.41 -11.05
C LEU A 480 0.33 -17.94 -12.47
N LEU A 481 1.51 -17.38 -12.68
CA LEU A 481 2.05 -17.09 -14.00
C LEU A 481 2.96 -18.23 -14.42
N TYR A 482 2.60 -18.92 -15.49
CA TYR A 482 3.43 -19.94 -16.13
C TYR A 482 4.22 -19.28 -17.27
N VAL A 483 5.50 -19.59 -17.35
CA VAL A 483 6.41 -19.10 -18.38
C VAL A 483 7.09 -20.29 -19.04
N ASP A 484 6.84 -20.49 -20.34
CA ASP A 484 7.56 -21.49 -21.12
C ASP A 484 8.98 -21.01 -21.37
N VAL A 485 9.97 -21.77 -20.90
CA VAL A 485 11.36 -21.33 -20.93
C VAL A 485 11.87 -21.21 -22.36
N ALA A 486 11.48 -22.11 -23.27
CA ALA A 486 11.99 -22.09 -24.64
C ALA A 486 11.45 -20.91 -25.45
N THR A 487 10.16 -20.63 -25.33
CA THR A 487 9.42 -19.68 -26.16
C THR A 487 9.18 -18.32 -25.51
N ALA A 488 9.32 -18.23 -24.18
CA ALA A 488 8.92 -17.10 -23.33
C ALA A 488 7.39 -16.86 -23.27
N ALA A 489 6.58 -17.84 -23.69
CA ALA A 489 5.12 -17.72 -23.66
C ALA A 489 4.57 -17.68 -22.22
N LEU A 490 3.58 -16.81 -21.99
CA LEU A 490 2.97 -16.56 -20.68
C LEU A 490 1.56 -17.12 -20.59
N GLU A 491 1.18 -17.65 -19.42
CA GLU A 491 -0.20 -18.04 -19.12
C GLU A 491 -0.54 -17.80 -17.65
N TYR A 492 -1.62 -17.04 -17.40
CA TYR A 492 -2.16 -16.80 -16.06
C TYR A 492 -3.23 -17.81 -15.69
N VAL A 493 -3.11 -18.40 -14.50
CA VAL A 493 -4.11 -19.33 -13.94
C VAL A 493 -4.48 -18.93 -12.52
N GLU A 494 -5.78 -18.85 -12.27
CA GLU A 494 -6.31 -18.66 -10.91
C GLU A 494 -5.93 -19.88 -10.03
N PRO A 495 -5.40 -19.67 -8.81
CA PRO A 495 -5.08 -20.79 -7.92
C PRO A 495 -6.31 -21.61 -7.57
N MET A 496 -7.45 -20.93 -7.40
CA MET A 496 -8.80 -21.48 -7.25
C MET A 496 -9.78 -20.40 -7.75
N PRO A 497 -11.03 -20.76 -8.12
CA PRO A 497 -12.02 -19.80 -8.61
C PRO A 497 -12.20 -18.60 -7.69
N PHE A 498 -11.89 -17.40 -8.19
CA PHE A 498 -11.95 -16.13 -7.45
C PHE A 498 -11.18 -16.15 -6.13
N ARG A 499 -10.01 -16.80 -6.13
CA ARG A 499 -9.04 -16.78 -5.04
C ARG A 499 -7.72 -16.21 -5.51
N SER A 500 -6.95 -15.73 -4.53
CA SER A 500 -5.63 -15.14 -4.74
C SER A 500 -4.61 -15.89 -3.90
N LEU A 501 -3.41 -16.06 -4.46
CA LEU A 501 -2.22 -16.37 -3.66
C LEU A 501 -2.09 -15.31 -2.55
N ALA A 502 -1.71 -15.75 -1.36
CA ALA A 502 -1.83 -14.94 -0.17
C ALA A 502 -0.88 -13.74 -0.15
N THR A 503 0.32 -13.89 -0.70
CA THR A 503 1.28 -12.82 -1.00
C THR A 503 2.06 -13.16 -2.26
N ARG A 504 2.78 -12.18 -2.84
CA ARG A 504 3.78 -12.44 -3.90
C ARG A 504 5.20 -12.33 -3.34
N GLY A 505 5.38 -12.76 -2.10
CA GLY A 505 6.69 -12.91 -1.47
C GLY A 505 7.22 -14.33 -1.66
N ASP A 506 7.29 -15.06 -0.56
CA ASP A 506 7.83 -16.42 -0.52
C ASP A 506 6.72 -17.50 -0.42
N ASP A 507 5.45 -17.14 -0.56
CA ASP A 507 4.26 -17.99 -0.36
C ASP A 507 3.97 -19.01 -1.48
N GLY A 508 4.94 -19.23 -2.36
CA GLY A 508 4.83 -20.08 -3.54
C GLY A 508 4.24 -19.36 -4.75
N PRO A 509 4.04 -20.08 -5.86
CA PRO A 509 4.08 -21.55 -5.97
C PRO A 509 5.49 -22.17 -5.93
N VAL A 510 5.59 -23.40 -5.43
CA VAL A 510 6.83 -24.20 -5.41
C VAL A 510 6.58 -25.66 -5.83
N PHE A 511 7.36 -26.17 -6.78
CA PHE A 511 7.28 -27.57 -7.24
C PHE A 511 7.86 -28.55 -6.22
N SER A 512 7.27 -29.74 -6.14
CA SER A 512 7.87 -30.88 -5.45
C SER A 512 9.14 -31.33 -6.18
N PRO A 513 10.11 -31.96 -5.48
CA PRO A 513 11.36 -32.39 -6.10
C PRO A 513 11.15 -33.37 -7.27
N ASP A 514 10.17 -34.27 -7.19
CA ASP A 514 9.77 -35.17 -8.29
C ASP A 514 8.94 -34.51 -9.40
N GLY A 515 8.55 -33.23 -9.26
CA GLY A 515 7.75 -32.49 -10.23
C GLY A 515 6.27 -32.87 -10.33
N THR A 516 5.75 -33.72 -9.43
CA THR A 516 4.37 -34.22 -9.52
C THR A 516 3.35 -33.35 -8.76
N HIS A 517 3.82 -32.40 -7.95
CA HIS A 517 2.97 -31.53 -7.14
C HIS A 517 3.44 -30.07 -7.14
N LEU A 518 2.49 -29.16 -6.89
CA LEU A 518 2.73 -27.75 -6.65
C LEU A 518 2.16 -27.36 -5.28
N ALA A 519 2.93 -26.64 -4.47
CA ALA A 519 2.48 -26.11 -3.19
C ALA A 519 2.45 -24.58 -3.20
N PHE A 520 1.43 -24.00 -2.57
CA PHE A 520 1.23 -22.54 -2.52
C PHE A 520 0.30 -22.15 -1.37
N VAL A 521 0.33 -20.89 -0.95
CA VAL A 521 -0.51 -20.39 0.14
C VAL A 521 -1.70 -19.59 -0.40
N VAL A 522 -2.90 -19.96 0.04
CA VAL A 522 -4.15 -19.22 -0.21
C VAL A 522 -4.92 -19.15 1.12
N GLU A 523 -5.53 -18.00 1.41
CA GLU A 523 -6.23 -17.74 2.67
C GLU A 523 -5.38 -18.07 3.93
N SER A 524 -4.08 -17.80 3.85
CA SER A 524 -3.10 -18.10 4.91
C SER A 524 -2.97 -19.59 5.28
N LEU A 525 -3.39 -20.50 4.38
CA LEU A 525 -3.23 -21.94 4.49
C LEU A 525 -2.37 -22.48 3.34
N LEU A 526 -1.60 -23.52 3.64
CA LEU A 526 -0.89 -24.31 2.64
C LEU A 526 -1.84 -25.20 1.84
N TYR A 527 -1.83 -25.03 0.52
CA TYR A 527 -2.48 -25.89 -0.46
C TYR A 527 -1.44 -26.68 -1.24
N VAL A 528 -1.81 -27.89 -1.64
CA VAL A 528 -1.05 -28.72 -2.59
C VAL A 528 -1.98 -29.19 -3.69
N ALA A 529 -1.52 -29.13 -4.94
CA ALA A 529 -2.22 -29.62 -6.11
C ALA A 529 -1.32 -30.61 -6.88
N PRO A 530 -1.86 -31.74 -7.37
CA PRO A 530 -1.14 -32.60 -8.29
C PRO A 530 -1.01 -31.91 -9.65
N VAL A 531 0.12 -32.10 -10.32
CA VAL A 531 0.43 -31.44 -11.58
C VAL A 531 1.03 -32.38 -12.63
N ASP A 532 0.95 -31.98 -13.89
CA ASP A 532 1.74 -32.56 -14.97
C ASP A 532 3.17 -31.97 -15.01
N ASN A 533 3.99 -32.39 -15.97
CA ASN A 533 5.37 -31.91 -16.10
C ASN A 533 5.49 -30.39 -16.35
N ARG A 534 4.43 -29.74 -16.85
CA ARG A 534 4.37 -28.28 -17.03
C ARG A 534 3.88 -27.55 -15.79
N GLY A 535 3.48 -28.27 -14.74
CA GLY A 535 2.88 -27.70 -13.54
C GLY A 535 1.39 -27.44 -13.65
N ARG A 536 0.70 -27.92 -14.69
CA ARG A 536 -0.76 -27.74 -14.82
C ARG A 536 -1.49 -28.66 -13.86
N PHE A 537 -2.52 -28.15 -13.21
CA PHE A 537 -3.32 -28.93 -12.27
C PHE A 537 -3.97 -30.13 -12.98
N THR A 538 -3.66 -31.33 -12.49
CA THR A 538 -4.30 -32.59 -12.91
C THR A 538 -5.41 -33.02 -11.94
N GLY A 539 -5.60 -32.25 -10.86
CA GLY A 539 -6.64 -32.41 -9.86
C GLY A 539 -6.77 -31.15 -9.01
N GLU A 540 -7.83 -31.10 -8.20
CA GLU A 540 -8.16 -29.92 -7.40
C GLU A 540 -7.12 -29.65 -6.28
N PRO A 541 -6.73 -28.39 -6.06
CA PRO A 541 -5.91 -28.00 -4.92
C PRO A 541 -6.56 -28.36 -3.59
N ARG A 542 -5.77 -28.87 -2.63
CA ARG A 542 -6.24 -29.25 -1.30
C ARG A 542 -5.46 -28.56 -0.21
N ALA A 543 -6.16 -27.94 0.75
CA ALA A 543 -5.55 -27.44 1.97
C ALA A 543 -5.00 -28.60 2.82
N ILE A 544 -3.75 -28.51 3.24
CA ILE A 544 -3.06 -29.51 4.08
C ILE A 544 -2.69 -28.97 5.47
N THR A 545 -3.04 -27.71 5.75
CA THR A 545 -2.84 -27.05 7.05
C THR A 545 -4.14 -26.36 7.49
N SER A 546 -4.21 -26.02 8.78
CA SER A 546 -5.31 -25.26 9.37
C SER A 546 -4.82 -24.09 10.24
N GLU A 547 -3.53 -23.80 10.20
CA GLU A 547 -2.85 -22.71 10.91
C GLU A 547 -2.15 -21.77 9.92
N VAL A 548 -1.77 -20.58 10.39
CA VAL A 548 -1.01 -19.59 9.60
C VAL A 548 0.16 -20.29 8.92
N THR A 549 0.21 -20.21 7.59
CA THR A 549 1.29 -20.79 6.79
C THR A 549 1.87 -19.72 5.89
N ASP A 550 3.19 -19.61 5.91
CA ASP A 550 3.97 -18.71 5.06
C ASP A 550 5.23 -19.45 4.57
N SER A 551 5.80 -19.04 3.44
CA SER A 551 7.09 -19.54 2.94
C SER A 551 7.24 -21.08 2.87
N PRO A 552 6.35 -21.81 2.17
CA PRO A 552 6.45 -23.26 2.06
C PRO A 552 7.66 -23.69 1.22
N VAL A 553 8.32 -24.76 1.64
CA VAL A 553 9.42 -25.42 0.93
C VAL A 553 9.29 -26.94 1.05
N TRP A 554 9.67 -27.66 0.01
CA TRP A 554 9.67 -29.13 0.04
C TRP A 554 10.92 -29.66 0.72
N GLN A 555 10.74 -30.62 1.63
CA GLN A 555 11.83 -31.39 2.23
C GLN A 555 12.17 -32.63 1.42
N ASP A 556 11.13 -33.26 0.88
CA ASP A 556 11.16 -34.42 -0.01
C ASP A 556 9.85 -34.42 -0.83
N ASP A 557 9.57 -35.46 -1.62
CA ASP A 557 8.39 -35.53 -2.51
C ASP A 557 7.04 -35.54 -1.77
N ARG A 558 7.03 -35.72 -0.44
CA ARG A 558 5.81 -35.85 0.37
C ARG A 558 5.78 -34.96 1.60
N THR A 559 6.89 -34.34 1.96
CA THR A 559 7.06 -33.58 3.21
C THR A 559 7.33 -32.12 2.88
N LEU A 560 6.60 -31.22 3.54
CA LEU A 560 6.80 -29.77 3.43
C LEU A 560 7.20 -29.18 4.78
N LEU A 561 8.12 -28.22 4.70
CA LEU A 561 8.39 -27.27 5.77
C LEU A 561 7.74 -25.93 5.43
N TYR A 562 7.33 -25.19 6.45
CA TYR A 562 6.75 -23.85 6.30
C TYR A 562 6.93 -23.04 7.57
N LEU A 563 6.78 -21.73 7.46
CA LEU A 563 6.80 -20.83 8.61
C LEU A 563 5.39 -20.59 9.12
N SER A 564 5.26 -20.54 10.45
CA SER A 564 4.01 -20.21 11.14
C SER A 564 4.32 -19.40 12.38
N ASN A 565 3.95 -18.11 12.38
CA ASN A 565 4.07 -17.23 13.54
C ASN A 565 5.48 -17.23 14.17
N GLY A 566 6.53 -17.22 13.34
CA GLY A 566 7.93 -17.22 13.77
C GLY A 566 8.49 -18.60 14.11
N LYS A 567 7.80 -19.68 13.77
CA LYS A 567 8.24 -21.07 13.97
C LYS A 567 8.37 -21.80 12.65
N LEU A 568 9.36 -22.67 12.54
CA LEU A 568 9.43 -23.65 11.47
C LEU A 568 8.53 -24.84 11.79
N ARG A 569 7.66 -25.20 10.85
CA ARG A 569 6.69 -26.28 10.97
C ARG A 569 6.97 -27.32 9.89
N ARG A 570 6.61 -28.57 10.16
CA ARG A 570 6.67 -29.69 9.22
C ARG A 570 5.32 -30.37 9.12
N THR A 571 4.90 -30.68 7.91
CA THR A 571 3.72 -31.51 7.63
C THR A 571 3.98 -32.40 6.41
N THR A 572 3.07 -33.32 6.14
CA THR A 572 3.08 -34.12 4.92
C THR A 572 2.02 -33.62 3.94
N ILE A 573 2.14 -34.01 2.68
CA ILE A 573 1.14 -33.78 1.64
C ILE A 573 -0.25 -34.32 2.02
N ASN A 574 -0.33 -35.27 2.95
CA ASN A 574 -1.61 -35.80 3.45
C ASN A 574 -2.26 -34.88 4.49
N GLY A 575 -1.57 -33.85 4.99
CA GLY A 575 -2.07 -32.96 6.05
C GLY A 575 -2.01 -33.61 7.43
N SER A 576 -0.94 -34.35 7.71
CA SER A 576 -0.66 -34.89 9.05
C SER A 576 -0.60 -33.78 10.11
N GLN A 577 -0.76 -34.14 11.39
CA GLN A 577 -0.60 -33.18 12.48
C GLN A 577 0.76 -32.47 12.37
N PRO A 578 0.80 -31.13 12.27
CA PRO A 578 2.07 -30.46 12.06
C PRO A 578 2.98 -30.48 13.28
N GLU A 579 4.27 -30.65 13.03
CA GLU A 579 5.32 -30.72 14.04
C GLU A 579 6.15 -29.42 14.04
N THR A 580 6.61 -28.97 15.21
CA THR A 580 7.54 -27.83 15.28
C THR A 580 8.97 -28.32 15.14
N ILE A 581 9.71 -27.73 14.22
CA ILE A 581 11.14 -27.97 14.05
C ILE A 581 11.87 -26.87 14.80
N ARG A 582 12.67 -27.25 15.80
CA ARG A 582 13.37 -26.27 16.63
C ARG A 582 14.53 -25.66 15.84
N ILE A 583 14.49 -24.33 15.68
CA ILE A 583 15.64 -23.53 15.24
C ILE A 583 16.13 -22.74 16.45
N ASP A 584 17.22 -23.21 17.07
CA ASP A 584 17.78 -22.63 18.30
C ASP A 584 18.60 -21.36 17.98
N LEU A 585 17.92 -20.29 17.59
CA LEU A 585 18.53 -19.01 17.24
C LEU A 585 17.98 -17.87 18.11
N GLU A 586 18.88 -17.15 18.76
CA GLU A 586 18.56 -16.04 19.65
C GLU A 586 19.37 -14.79 19.27
N TYR A 587 18.82 -13.62 19.55
CA TYR A 587 19.53 -12.36 19.44
C TYR A 587 19.39 -11.52 20.71
N ARG A 588 20.27 -10.52 20.83
CA ARG A 588 20.17 -9.45 21.84
C ARG A 588 20.26 -8.11 21.14
N ARG A 589 19.65 -7.10 21.73
CA ARG A 589 19.83 -5.72 21.28
C ARG A 589 21.30 -5.31 21.41
N ALA A 590 21.83 -4.67 20.39
CA ALA A 590 23.15 -4.08 20.38
C ALA A 590 23.21 -2.94 21.43
N THR A 591 24.27 -2.87 22.22
CA THR A 591 24.48 -1.78 23.18
C THR A 591 25.78 -1.04 22.89
N VAL A 592 25.89 0.16 23.46
CA VAL A 592 27.12 0.95 23.48
C VAL A 592 27.45 1.21 24.94
N ARG A 593 28.71 1.00 25.33
CA ARG A 593 29.22 1.36 26.66
C ARG A 593 30.17 2.53 26.48
N GLN A 594 29.68 3.73 26.78
CA GLN A 594 30.43 4.96 26.59
C GLN A 594 29.92 6.01 27.58
N HIS A 595 30.79 6.95 27.92
CA HIS A 595 30.39 8.21 28.54
C HIS A 595 30.97 9.31 27.65
N VAL A 596 30.09 10.00 26.91
CA VAL A 596 30.50 10.92 25.84
C VAL A 596 29.89 12.28 26.10
N THR A 597 30.72 13.32 26.09
CA THR A 597 30.26 14.70 26.07
C THR A 597 30.33 15.23 24.64
N ILE A 598 29.19 15.71 24.13
CA ILE A 598 29.07 16.39 22.84
C ILE A 598 28.98 17.89 23.11
N HIS A 599 29.93 18.68 22.60
CA HIS A 599 29.81 20.14 22.61
C HIS A 599 29.02 20.59 21.39
N ALA A 600 27.79 21.04 21.60
CA ALA A 600 26.92 21.56 20.56
C ALA A 600 26.99 23.09 20.50
N GLY A 601 27.29 23.65 19.32
CA GLY A 601 27.23 25.10 19.08
C GLY A 601 25.82 25.64 19.29
N ALA A 602 24.82 24.86 18.83
CA ALA A 602 23.43 25.06 19.16
C ALA A 602 22.71 23.72 19.35
N LEU A 603 21.59 23.73 20.06
CA LEU A 603 20.75 22.57 20.30
C LEU A 603 19.28 22.95 20.16
N TRP A 604 18.56 22.23 19.30
CA TRP A 604 17.11 22.15 19.37
C TRP A 604 16.72 20.90 20.15
N ASP A 605 15.86 21.03 21.16
CA ASP A 605 15.44 19.91 22.01
C ASP A 605 14.24 19.13 21.46
N GLY A 606 13.65 19.58 20.34
CA GLY A 606 12.44 19.01 19.74
C GLY A 606 11.12 19.60 20.25
N ARG A 607 11.15 20.56 21.17
CA ARG A 607 9.94 21.14 21.81
C ARG A 607 9.97 22.66 21.91
N ALA A 608 11.12 23.25 22.17
CA ALA A 608 11.27 24.70 22.25
C ALA A 608 11.18 25.31 20.84
N THR A 609 10.63 26.52 20.76
CA THR A 609 10.59 27.30 19.50
C THR A 609 11.89 28.06 19.24
N THR A 610 12.90 27.90 20.10
CA THR A 610 14.20 28.58 20.04
C THR A 610 15.33 27.62 20.33
N LEU A 611 16.54 27.90 19.80
CA LEU A 611 17.73 27.10 20.06
C LEU A 611 18.39 27.46 21.40
N LEU A 612 18.86 26.43 22.12
CA LEU A 612 19.89 26.60 23.14
C LEU A 612 21.26 26.78 22.46
N ARG A 613 22.15 27.57 23.05
CA ARG A 613 23.47 27.88 22.46
C ARG A 613 24.59 27.44 23.38
N ASN A 614 25.67 26.93 22.79
CA ASN A 614 26.90 26.56 23.47
C ASN A 614 26.66 25.63 24.68
N VAL A 615 26.15 24.43 24.41
CA VAL A 615 25.76 23.45 25.42
C VAL A 615 26.52 22.14 25.25
N ASP A 616 26.66 21.41 26.35
CA ASP A 616 27.09 20.02 26.37
C ASP A 616 25.89 19.08 26.45
N VAL A 617 25.84 18.09 25.56
CA VAL A 617 24.96 16.92 25.66
C VAL A 617 25.80 15.75 26.17
N VAL A 618 25.54 15.31 27.40
CA VAL A 618 26.26 14.21 28.04
C VAL A 618 25.50 12.91 27.83
N LEU A 619 26.18 11.89 27.33
CA LEU A 619 25.62 10.57 27.08
C LEU A 619 26.16 9.55 28.09
N ASP A 620 25.30 8.63 28.51
CA ASP A 620 25.69 7.40 29.22
C ASP A 620 25.09 6.20 28.47
N GLY A 621 25.98 5.41 27.86
CA GLY A 621 25.63 4.38 26.90
C GLY A 621 24.88 4.96 25.69
N SER A 622 23.63 4.52 25.49
CA SER A 622 22.76 4.97 24.41
C SER A 622 21.80 6.11 24.80
N LYS A 623 21.89 6.63 26.03
CA LYS A 623 20.95 7.62 26.56
C LYS A 623 21.59 8.95 26.80
N ILE A 624 20.80 10.00 26.69
CA ILE A 624 21.16 11.33 27.14
C ILE A 624 21.06 11.35 28.67
N ALA A 625 22.18 11.59 29.34
CA ALA A 625 22.26 11.74 30.78
C ALA A 625 21.97 13.18 31.23
N ALA A 626 22.49 14.17 30.50
CA ALA A 626 22.30 15.58 30.82
C ALA A 626 22.41 16.49 29.58
N VAL A 627 21.78 17.65 29.65
CA VAL A 627 22.01 18.81 28.77
C VAL A 627 22.35 19.99 29.67
N ARG A 628 23.51 20.63 29.47
CA ARG A 628 24.03 21.70 30.34
C ARG A 628 24.84 22.73 29.56
N PRO A 629 25.10 23.95 30.08
CA PRO A 629 26.02 24.88 29.46
C PRO A 629 27.40 24.25 29.20
N HIS A 630 28.03 24.59 28.08
CA HIS A 630 29.33 24.04 27.71
C HIS A 630 30.42 24.42 28.71
N HIS A 631 31.27 23.45 29.06
CA HIS A 631 32.44 23.66 29.91
C HIS A 631 33.58 22.71 29.52
N GLY A 632 34.78 23.26 29.35
CA GLY A 632 35.99 22.46 29.15
C GLY A 632 36.05 21.75 27.80
N ARG A 633 36.55 20.50 27.80
CA ARG A 633 36.77 19.70 26.58
C ARG A 633 35.63 18.70 26.39
N ALA A 634 35.16 18.57 25.16
CA ALA A 634 34.21 17.54 24.74
C ALA A 634 34.89 16.42 23.94
N ASP A 635 34.27 15.24 23.95
CA ASP A 635 34.72 14.07 23.19
C ASP A 635 34.31 14.18 21.71
N VAL A 636 33.13 14.76 21.46
CA VAL A 636 32.63 15.08 20.12
C VAL A 636 32.47 16.59 19.99
N ASP A 637 33.27 17.19 19.12
CA ASP A 637 33.15 18.60 18.76
C ASP A 637 32.07 18.78 17.68
N ALA A 638 30.98 19.44 18.07
CA ALA A 638 29.89 19.92 17.22
C ALA A 638 29.66 21.44 17.48
N SER A 639 30.70 22.17 17.88
CA SER A 639 30.66 23.60 18.23
C SER A 639 30.22 24.50 17.07
N LYS A 640 30.37 24.03 15.83
CA LYS A 640 29.93 24.69 14.59
C LYS A 640 28.59 24.19 14.05
N LEU A 641 27.97 23.24 14.73
CA LEU A 641 26.76 22.56 14.28
C LEU A 641 25.59 22.84 15.22
N THR A 642 24.39 22.64 14.69
CA THR A 642 23.16 22.52 15.47
C THR A 642 22.86 21.04 15.67
N VAL A 643 22.74 20.62 16.93
CA VAL A 643 22.25 19.29 17.29
C VAL A 643 20.73 19.35 17.39
N MET A 644 20.04 18.34 16.89
CA MET A 644 18.58 18.20 16.98
C MET A 644 18.19 16.73 17.16
N PRO A 645 16.95 16.40 17.58
CA PRO A 645 16.47 15.04 17.50
C PRO A 645 16.59 14.51 16.07
N GLY A 646 16.95 13.24 15.92
CA GLY A 646 16.88 12.58 14.63
C GLY A 646 15.44 12.54 14.10
N LEU A 647 15.32 12.58 12.78
CA LEU A 647 14.04 12.62 12.09
C LEU A 647 13.37 11.24 12.08
N VAL A 648 12.04 11.25 12.04
CA VAL A 648 11.19 10.08 11.92
C VAL A 648 10.47 10.13 10.57
N ASP A 649 10.71 9.13 9.73
CA ASP A 649 9.90 8.90 8.54
C ASP A 649 8.74 7.95 8.91
N ALA A 650 7.54 8.50 9.05
CA ALA A 650 6.41 7.79 9.62
C ALA A 650 5.71 6.83 8.65
N HIS A 651 6.04 6.83 7.36
CA HIS A 651 5.49 5.89 6.37
C HIS A 651 6.53 5.66 5.29
N ASN A 652 7.06 4.46 5.21
CA ASN A 652 7.94 3.98 4.15
C ASN A 652 7.77 2.46 4.00
N HIS A 653 8.44 1.86 3.02
CA HIS A 653 8.44 0.43 2.76
C HIS A 653 9.87 -0.04 2.57
N TRP A 654 10.35 -0.92 3.45
CA TRP A 654 11.70 -1.45 3.33
C TRP A 654 11.82 -2.43 2.16
N HIS A 655 10.79 -3.23 1.90
CA HIS A 655 10.89 -4.42 1.06
C HIS A 655 10.07 -4.36 -0.24
N LEU A 656 9.33 -3.28 -0.50
CA LEU A 656 8.64 -3.06 -1.78
C LEU A 656 9.62 -3.14 -2.98
N ARG A 657 10.83 -2.59 -2.83
CA ARG A 657 12.00 -2.78 -3.73
C ARG A 657 13.30 -3.11 -2.96
N GLY A 658 13.18 -3.51 -1.69
CA GLY A 658 14.32 -3.57 -0.76
C GLY A 658 15.45 -4.51 -1.16
N ARG A 659 15.13 -5.61 -1.86
CA ARG A 659 16.14 -6.55 -2.36
C ARG A 659 17.16 -5.88 -3.29
N ALA A 660 16.68 -4.96 -4.15
CA ALA A 660 17.50 -4.25 -5.11
C ALA A 660 18.29 -3.08 -4.48
N TRP A 661 17.78 -2.51 -3.38
CA TRP A 661 18.45 -1.44 -2.64
C TRP A 661 19.54 -1.96 -1.69
N GLY A 662 19.37 -3.15 -1.11
CA GLY A 662 20.34 -3.74 -0.19
C GLY A 662 20.60 -2.89 1.06
N ALA A 663 21.84 -2.90 1.56
CA ALA A 663 22.24 -2.16 2.76
C ALA A 663 22.30 -0.63 2.54
N ARG A 664 22.28 -0.16 1.28
CA ARG A 664 22.30 1.27 0.93
C ARG A 664 21.12 2.02 1.53
N GLN A 665 19.96 1.36 1.60
CA GLN A 665 18.71 1.95 2.07
C GLN A 665 18.85 2.51 3.49
N GLY A 666 19.37 1.70 4.42
CA GLY A 666 19.62 2.11 5.80
C GLY A 666 20.65 3.23 5.93
N ASN A 667 21.72 3.17 5.12
CA ASN A 667 22.76 4.21 5.11
C ASN A 667 22.23 5.55 4.59
N LEU A 668 21.35 5.54 3.59
CA LEU A 668 20.79 6.73 2.98
C LEU A 668 19.87 7.49 3.95
N TRP A 669 18.97 6.80 4.65
CA TRP A 669 18.17 7.43 5.70
C TRP A 669 19.03 8.09 6.78
N LEU A 670 20.03 7.37 7.28
CA LEU A 670 20.96 7.90 8.29
C LEU A 670 21.74 9.12 7.76
N ALA A 671 22.20 9.10 6.50
CA ALA A 671 22.94 10.19 5.89
C ALA A 671 22.12 11.48 5.75
N TYR A 672 20.80 11.37 5.78
CA TYR A 672 19.84 12.48 5.81
C TYR A 672 19.22 12.73 7.19
N GLY A 673 19.83 12.19 8.25
CA GLY A 673 19.44 12.48 9.64
C GLY A 673 18.18 11.76 10.10
N ILE A 674 17.71 10.76 9.35
CA ILE A 674 16.52 9.96 9.66
C ILE A 674 16.95 8.77 10.49
N THR A 675 16.61 8.80 11.77
CA THR A 675 17.04 7.81 12.77
C THR A 675 15.94 6.82 13.12
N THR A 676 14.71 7.05 12.66
CA THR A 676 13.57 6.15 12.89
C THR A 676 12.70 6.10 11.65
N THR A 677 12.24 4.90 11.32
CA THR A 677 11.31 4.62 10.24
C THR A 677 10.13 3.83 10.79
N ARG A 678 8.94 4.12 10.25
CA ARG A 678 7.74 3.31 10.42
C ARG A 678 7.26 2.80 9.07
N SER A 679 7.11 1.48 8.93
CA SER A 679 6.47 0.88 7.76
C SER A 679 5.03 0.45 8.05
N PRO A 680 4.04 0.96 7.29
CA PRO A 680 2.67 0.47 7.32
C PRO A 680 2.44 -0.74 6.39
N GLY A 681 3.47 -1.37 5.83
CA GLY A 681 3.28 -2.62 5.08
C GLY A 681 4.58 -3.20 4.54
N ASP A 682 4.88 -4.45 4.84
CA ASP A 682 6.04 -5.15 4.24
C ASP A 682 5.83 -6.68 4.33
N PRO A 683 6.50 -7.51 3.51
CA PRO A 683 6.46 -8.96 3.64
C PRO A 683 6.89 -9.39 5.05
N ALA A 684 6.04 -10.17 5.73
CA ALA A 684 6.09 -10.27 7.18
C ALA A 684 7.43 -10.78 7.72
N TYR A 685 8.00 -11.83 7.14
CA TYR A 685 9.27 -12.40 7.61
C TYR A 685 10.49 -11.59 7.23
N GLN A 686 10.47 -10.87 6.10
CA GLN A 686 11.54 -9.95 5.74
C GLN A 686 11.56 -8.74 6.68
N MET A 687 10.37 -8.18 6.97
CA MET A 687 10.22 -7.12 7.96
C MET A 687 10.76 -7.54 9.33
N GLN A 688 10.41 -8.75 9.79
CA GLN A 688 10.92 -9.28 11.06
C GLN A 688 12.43 -9.44 11.06
N GLU A 689 12.99 -10.00 9.99
CA GLU A 689 14.43 -10.20 9.85
C GLU A 689 15.18 -8.87 9.91
N THR A 690 14.73 -7.87 9.16
CA THR A 690 15.30 -6.51 9.13
C THR A 690 15.23 -5.87 10.52
N ARG A 691 14.08 -5.95 11.18
CA ARG A 691 13.88 -5.40 12.53
C ARG A 691 14.84 -6.02 13.54
N GLU A 692 15.00 -7.34 13.50
CA GLU A 692 15.90 -8.07 14.39
C GLU A 692 17.37 -7.78 14.08
N ALA A 693 17.75 -7.67 12.80
CA ALA A 693 19.10 -7.33 12.36
C ALA A 693 19.52 -5.90 12.77
N LEU A 694 18.64 -4.92 12.59
CA LEU A 694 18.85 -3.53 13.03
C LEU A 694 18.95 -3.44 14.55
N ALA A 695 18.07 -4.14 15.28
CA ALA A 695 18.12 -4.18 16.74
C ALA A 695 19.40 -4.88 17.26
N ASN A 696 19.85 -5.94 16.59
CA ASN A 696 21.09 -6.66 16.92
C ASN A 696 22.36 -5.91 16.50
N GLY A 697 22.24 -4.99 15.53
CA GLY A 697 23.34 -4.19 14.99
C GLY A 697 24.16 -4.88 13.92
N THR A 698 23.66 -5.98 13.34
CA THR A 698 24.28 -6.67 12.18
C THR A 698 23.90 -6.03 10.85
N LEU A 699 22.84 -5.22 10.84
CA LEU A 699 22.50 -4.31 9.74
C LEU A 699 22.56 -2.88 10.25
N ARG A 700 23.09 -1.97 9.43
CA ARG A 700 23.15 -0.53 9.73
C ARG A 700 21.89 0.16 9.19
N GLY A 701 21.24 1.00 10.00
CA GLY A 701 20.06 1.75 9.58
C GLY A 701 19.31 2.40 10.75
N PRO A 702 18.19 3.09 10.46
CA PRO A 702 17.31 3.67 11.47
C PRO A 702 16.65 2.59 12.36
N ARG A 703 16.07 3.01 13.49
CA ARG A 703 15.11 2.15 14.22
C ARG A 703 13.92 1.86 13.34
N TYR A 704 13.49 0.60 13.32
CA TYR A 704 12.43 0.16 12.43
C TYR A 704 11.21 -0.33 13.23
N PHE A 705 10.11 0.40 13.10
CA PHE A 705 8.78 -0.01 13.57
C PHE A 705 7.95 -0.44 12.38
N ALA A 706 7.22 -1.55 12.49
CA ALA A 706 6.51 -2.03 11.32
C ALA A 706 5.27 -2.86 11.66
N THR A 707 4.35 -2.87 10.69
CA THR A 707 3.46 -4.00 10.45
C THR A 707 4.10 -4.94 9.43
N GLY A 708 3.64 -6.18 9.35
CA GLY A 708 3.88 -7.02 8.18
C GLY A 708 2.85 -6.70 7.10
N GLU A 709 2.32 -7.72 6.44
CA GLU A 709 1.39 -7.50 5.33
C GLU A 709 0.11 -6.76 5.74
N ALA A 710 -0.36 -5.87 4.87
CA ALA A 710 -1.61 -5.15 5.07
C ALA A 710 -2.80 -6.08 4.86
N ILE A 711 -3.80 -6.00 5.74
CA ILE A 711 -5.04 -6.79 5.65
C ILE A 711 -5.99 -6.07 4.69
N ASP A 712 -6.39 -6.74 3.62
CA ASP A 712 -7.26 -6.17 2.58
C ASP A 712 -8.44 -7.09 2.22
N GLY A 713 -9.30 -6.67 1.29
CA GLY A 713 -10.47 -7.41 0.85
C GLY A 713 -10.23 -8.45 -0.23
N SER A 714 -11.22 -8.62 -1.10
CA SER A 714 -11.27 -9.65 -2.15
C SER A 714 -10.24 -9.48 -3.27
N ARG A 715 -9.72 -8.26 -3.45
CA ARG A 715 -8.75 -7.90 -4.49
C ARG A 715 -7.65 -7.04 -3.90
N VAL A 716 -6.43 -7.23 -4.40
CA VAL A 716 -5.19 -6.64 -3.88
C VAL A 716 -4.34 -6.11 -5.04
N TYR A 717 -3.34 -5.29 -4.71
CA TYR A 717 -2.41 -4.77 -5.72
C TYR A 717 -0.95 -5.08 -5.37
N TYR A 718 -0.45 -4.64 -4.22
CA TYR A 718 0.95 -4.81 -3.82
C TYR A 718 1.28 -6.25 -3.39
N ASN A 719 2.55 -6.65 -3.49
CA ASN A 719 3.00 -8.01 -3.17
C ASN A 719 2.85 -8.41 -1.69
N PHE A 720 2.75 -7.44 -0.77
CA PHE A 720 2.60 -7.64 0.68
C PHE A 720 1.17 -7.34 1.19
N MET A 721 0.15 -7.61 0.38
CA MET A 721 -1.26 -7.49 0.79
C MET A 721 -1.88 -8.87 0.99
N ARG A 722 -2.65 -9.03 2.07
CA ARG A 722 -3.37 -10.26 2.42
C ARG A 722 -4.83 -10.14 1.99
N PRO A 723 -5.25 -10.75 0.86
CA PRO A 723 -6.63 -10.74 0.42
C PRO A 723 -7.48 -11.53 1.40
N THR A 724 -8.39 -10.86 2.11
CA THR A 724 -9.17 -11.47 3.21
C THR A 724 -10.65 -11.57 2.87
N LEU A 725 -11.12 -12.79 2.63
CA LEU A 725 -12.49 -13.05 2.16
C LEU A 725 -13.42 -13.59 3.25
N SER A 726 -12.88 -14.10 4.36
CA SER A 726 -13.68 -14.72 5.43
C SER A 726 -13.26 -14.28 6.83
N VAL A 727 -14.20 -14.38 7.78
CA VAL A 727 -13.91 -14.15 9.21
C VAL A 727 -12.90 -15.16 9.77
N ARG A 728 -12.92 -16.40 9.25
CA ARG A 728 -11.95 -17.43 9.63
C ARG A 728 -10.53 -17.00 9.24
N GLN A 729 -10.36 -16.57 7.99
CA GLN A 729 -9.07 -16.07 7.51
C GLN A 729 -8.64 -14.84 8.31
N LEU A 730 -9.55 -13.90 8.58
CA LEU A 730 -9.25 -12.72 9.40
C LEU A 730 -8.66 -13.09 10.77
N GLY A 731 -9.12 -14.19 11.37
CA GLY A 731 -8.54 -14.74 12.60
C GLY A 731 -7.09 -15.19 12.43
N LEU A 732 -6.73 -15.82 11.30
CA LEU A 732 -5.36 -16.21 10.98
C LEU A 732 -4.46 -14.98 10.77
N GLU A 733 -4.98 -13.94 10.11
CA GLU A 733 -4.23 -12.68 9.95
C GLU A 733 -3.90 -12.06 11.32
N LEU A 734 -4.86 -12.05 12.26
CA LEU A 734 -4.65 -11.57 13.62
C LEU A 734 -3.71 -12.46 14.45
N ASP A 735 -3.73 -13.77 14.22
CA ASP A 735 -2.77 -14.71 14.83
C ASP A 735 -1.33 -14.41 14.35
N ARG A 736 -1.16 -14.01 13.09
CA ARG A 736 0.14 -13.55 12.56
C ARG A 736 0.63 -12.28 13.23
N VAL A 737 -0.26 -11.29 13.40
CA VAL A 737 0.05 -10.02 14.09
C VAL A 737 0.60 -10.28 15.50
N GLU A 738 -0.06 -11.15 16.27
CA GLU A 738 0.39 -11.52 17.63
C GLU A 738 1.67 -12.36 17.59
N GLY A 739 1.69 -13.38 16.72
CA GLY A 739 2.78 -14.35 16.58
C GLY A 739 4.12 -13.75 16.17
N LEU A 740 4.10 -12.76 15.27
CA LEU A 740 5.29 -12.03 14.83
C LEU A 740 5.51 -10.73 15.63
N ALA A 741 4.62 -10.41 16.58
CA ALA A 741 4.72 -9.22 17.43
C ALA A 741 4.88 -7.92 16.60
N TYR A 742 3.90 -7.62 15.76
CA TYR A 742 3.88 -6.35 15.02
C TYR A 742 3.83 -5.15 15.97
N ASP A 743 4.31 -4.00 15.50
CA ASP A 743 4.29 -2.73 16.23
C ASP A 743 3.00 -1.94 15.97
N LEU A 744 2.37 -2.17 14.83
CA LEU A 744 1.08 -1.64 14.41
C LEU A 744 0.40 -2.61 13.42
N VAL A 745 -0.81 -2.28 12.98
CA VAL A 745 -1.50 -2.98 11.88
C VAL A 745 -1.94 -1.99 10.82
N LYS A 746 -1.90 -2.42 9.56
CA LYS A 746 -2.48 -1.68 8.43
C LYS A 746 -3.66 -2.46 7.86
N THR A 747 -4.75 -1.76 7.61
CA THR A 747 -5.80 -2.25 6.71
C THR A 747 -5.86 -1.40 5.45
N TYR A 748 -6.31 -2.01 4.35
CA TYR A 748 -6.21 -1.39 3.05
C TYR A 748 -7.57 -1.18 2.35
N VAL A 749 -7.50 -0.63 1.14
CA VAL A 749 -8.56 0.11 0.48
C VAL A 749 -9.76 -0.73 0.11
N ARG A 750 -9.67 -2.06 0.03
CA ARG A 750 -10.78 -2.95 -0.35
C ARG A 750 -11.31 -3.80 0.80
N LEU A 751 -10.82 -3.63 2.04
CA LEU A 751 -11.33 -4.37 3.20
C LEU A 751 -12.79 -3.95 3.53
N PRO A 752 -13.76 -4.89 3.59
CA PRO A 752 -15.14 -4.58 3.96
C PRO A 752 -15.24 -3.92 5.34
N ILE A 753 -16.18 -3.00 5.52
CA ILE A 753 -16.32 -2.22 6.77
C ILE A 753 -16.58 -3.12 7.99
N GLU A 754 -17.31 -4.22 7.80
CA GLU A 754 -17.51 -5.20 8.88
C GLU A 754 -16.20 -5.87 9.32
N TYR A 755 -15.26 -6.12 8.40
CA TYR A 755 -13.95 -6.67 8.73
C TYR A 755 -13.06 -5.60 9.35
N GLN A 756 -13.07 -4.37 8.82
CA GLN A 756 -12.39 -3.20 9.40
C GLN A 756 -12.76 -3.03 10.88
N ARG A 757 -14.06 -3.07 11.21
CA ARG A 757 -14.57 -2.99 12.58
C ARG A 757 -13.99 -4.06 13.50
N ARG A 758 -13.88 -5.30 13.02
CA ARG A 758 -13.34 -6.44 13.77
C ARG A 758 -11.84 -6.32 13.99
N VAL A 759 -11.09 -5.88 12.98
CA VAL A 759 -9.65 -5.67 13.08
C VAL A 759 -9.34 -4.58 14.09
N ILE A 760 -9.99 -3.41 14.00
CA ILE A 760 -9.78 -2.31 14.95
C ILE A 760 -9.97 -2.80 16.39
N ALA A 761 -11.10 -3.48 16.66
CA ALA A 761 -11.39 -4.00 17.98
C ALA A 761 -10.35 -5.03 18.47
N ALA A 762 -9.82 -5.87 17.58
CA ALA A 762 -8.79 -6.86 17.92
C ALA A 762 -7.42 -6.22 18.19
N VAL A 763 -7.01 -5.28 17.34
CA VAL A 763 -5.74 -4.56 17.42
C VAL A 763 -5.66 -3.75 18.72
N HIS A 764 -6.73 -3.06 19.09
CA HIS A 764 -6.82 -2.35 20.36
C HIS A 764 -6.74 -3.28 21.57
N ARG A 765 -7.32 -4.50 21.51
CA ARG A 765 -7.14 -5.51 22.58
C ARG A 765 -5.71 -5.99 22.73
N LEU A 766 -4.93 -5.99 21.64
CA LEU A 766 -3.49 -6.29 21.65
C LEU A 766 -2.64 -5.10 22.13
N GLY A 767 -3.26 -3.96 22.44
CA GLY A 767 -2.58 -2.73 22.80
C GLY A 767 -1.79 -2.13 21.65
N LEU A 768 -2.23 -2.34 20.41
CA LEU A 768 -1.61 -1.83 19.19
C LEU A 768 -2.48 -0.73 18.57
N GLN A 769 -1.91 -0.01 17.61
CA GLN A 769 -2.62 0.96 16.78
C GLN A 769 -2.82 0.45 15.36
N LEU A 770 -3.81 1.01 14.68
CA LEU A 770 -4.14 0.71 13.30
C LEU A 770 -4.24 1.97 12.45
N SER A 771 -3.68 1.93 11.24
CA SER A 771 -3.96 2.92 10.19
C SER A 771 -4.63 2.30 8.96
N SER A 772 -5.24 3.16 8.13
CA SER A 772 -5.82 2.80 6.83
C SER A 772 -5.72 3.96 5.85
N HIS A 773 -6.11 3.75 4.59
CA HIS A 773 -6.31 4.81 3.61
C HIS A 773 -7.74 5.39 3.65
N TYR A 774 -8.60 4.82 4.50
CA TYR A 774 -10.02 5.12 4.54
C TYR A 774 -10.37 5.94 5.77
N LEU A 775 -10.83 7.19 5.60
CA LEU A 775 -11.16 8.09 6.72
C LEU A 775 -12.41 7.65 7.47
N TYR A 776 -13.58 7.79 6.83
CA TYR A 776 -14.88 7.51 7.42
C TYR A 776 -15.52 6.34 6.66
N PRO A 777 -16.14 5.35 7.36
CA PRO A 777 -16.44 5.30 8.79
C PRO A 777 -15.32 4.72 9.66
N ALA A 778 -14.13 4.43 9.13
CA ALA A 778 -13.06 3.81 9.91
C ALA A 778 -12.67 4.61 11.17
N GLU A 779 -12.65 5.95 11.08
CA GLU A 779 -12.49 6.87 12.20
C GLU A 779 -13.54 6.60 13.29
N HIS A 780 -14.83 6.62 12.91
CA HIS A 780 -15.94 6.35 13.84
C HIS A 780 -15.82 4.95 14.46
N LEU A 781 -15.33 3.96 13.72
CA LEU A 781 -15.06 2.61 14.24
C LEU A 781 -13.87 2.52 15.19
N GLY A 782 -13.07 3.59 15.30
CA GLY A 782 -11.96 3.71 16.26
C GLY A 782 -10.55 3.66 15.64
N MET A 783 -10.40 3.71 14.32
CA MET A 783 -9.08 3.75 13.66
C MET A 783 -8.19 4.87 14.23
N ASP A 784 -6.87 4.65 14.33
CA ASP A 784 -5.92 5.56 15.01
C ASP A 784 -5.21 6.55 14.09
N GLY A 785 -5.16 6.28 12.79
CA GLY A 785 -4.57 7.19 11.81
C GLY A 785 -4.95 6.88 10.36
N MET A 786 -4.88 7.89 9.51
CA MET A 786 -5.03 7.74 8.06
C MET A 786 -3.70 7.97 7.35
N GLU A 787 -3.39 7.16 6.34
CA GLU A 787 -2.28 7.42 5.41
C GLU A 787 -2.78 8.15 4.16
N HIS A 788 -1.94 9.08 3.72
CA HIS A 788 -2.06 10.03 2.61
C HIS A 788 -3.17 11.09 2.75
N THR A 789 -2.99 12.25 2.09
CA THR A 789 -4.04 13.28 1.98
C THR A 789 -5.19 12.83 1.08
N GLY A 790 -4.87 12.04 0.06
CA GLY A 790 -5.79 11.31 -0.80
C GLY A 790 -5.00 10.19 -1.46
N ALA A 791 -5.61 9.02 -1.61
CA ALA A 791 -4.98 7.84 -2.21
C ALA A 791 -5.99 7.03 -3.01
N THR A 792 -5.51 5.93 -3.60
CA THR A 792 -6.37 4.90 -4.19
C THR A 792 -7.48 4.60 -3.21
N ASN A 793 -8.69 4.62 -3.72
CA ASN A 793 -9.88 4.35 -2.95
C ASN A 793 -10.73 3.38 -3.78
N ARG A 794 -11.39 2.43 -3.09
CA ARG A 794 -12.33 1.51 -3.73
C ARG A 794 -13.39 2.22 -4.58
N LEU A 795 -13.65 3.50 -4.34
CA LEU A 795 -14.69 4.30 -4.99
C LEU A 795 -14.28 4.87 -6.36
N GLY A 796 -12.98 4.85 -6.71
CA GLY A 796 -12.47 5.43 -7.97
C GLY A 796 -12.21 6.93 -7.92
N TYR A 797 -12.30 7.52 -6.73
CA TYR A 797 -11.97 8.90 -6.42
C TYR A 797 -11.72 9.01 -4.91
N SER A 798 -11.01 10.07 -4.49
CA SER A 798 -10.72 10.32 -3.08
C SER A 798 -11.94 10.92 -2.35
N HIS A 799 -12.15 10.58 -1.08
CA HIS A 799 -13.13 11.26 -0.21
C HIS A 799 -12.51 12.32 0.69
N THR A 800 -11.20 12.53 0.58
CA THR A 800 -10.45 13.40 1.47
C THR A 800 -9.87 14.62 0.77
N VAL A 801 -9.70 14.54 -0.55
CA VAL A 801 -9.34 15.67 -1.42
C VAL A 801 -10.04 15.59 -2.76
N SER A 802 -10.38 16.74 -3.34
CA SER A 802 -10.92 16.85 -4.69
C SER A 802 -9.88 16.58 -5.79
N ARG A 803 -10.30 16.56 -7.05
CA ARG A 803 -9.39 16.48 -8.21
C ARG A 803 -8.44 17.68 -8.32
N LEU A 804 -8.73 18.78 -7.59
CA LEU A 804 -7.84 19.94 -7.44
C LEU A 804 -7.03 19.91 -6.13
N GLY A 805 -7.04 18.78 -5.41
CA GLY A 805 -6.25 18.59 -4.19
C GLY A 805 -6.81 19.28 -2.95
N ARG A 806 -8.06 19.77 -2.98
CA ARG A 806 -8.68 20.55 -1.90
C ARG A 806 -9.49 19.66 -0.96
N ALA A 807 -9.42 19.93 0.34
CA ALA A 807 -10.21 19.26 1.38
C ALA A 807 -11.21 20.23 2.03
N TYR A 808 -12.42 19.74 2.28
CA TYR A 808 -13.51 20.54 2.85
C TYR A 808 -13.80 20.20 4.32
N ALA A 809 -14.82 20.83 4.90
CA ALA A 809 -15.11 20.71 6.33
C ALA A 809 -15.38 19.27 6.79
N ASP A 810 -15.93 18.38 5.96
CA ASP A 810 -16.11 16.96 6.29
C ASP A 810 -14.79 16.28 6.67
N VAL A 811 -13.71 16.61 5.97
CA VAL A 811 -12.40 16.00 6.21
C VAL A 811 -11.72 16.64 7.41
N VAL A 812 -11.55 17.97 7.39
CA VAL A 812 -10.80 18.69 8.43
C VAL A 812 -11.50 18.58 9.80
N THR A 813 -12.84 18.62 9.82
CA THR A 813 -13.60 18.49 11.07
C THR A 813 -13.45 17.11 11.68
N LEU A 814 -13.48 16.04 10.87
CA LEU A 814 -13.33 14.68 11.38
C LEU A 814 -11.94 14.48 12.01
N PHE A 815 -10.86 14.91 11.35
CA PHE A 815 -9.51 14.81 11.92
C PHE A 815 -9.35 15.58 13.24
N THR A 816 -9.81 16.83 13.26
CA THR A 816 -9.65 17.73 14.41
C THR A 816 -10.51 17.31 15.60
N ARG A 817 -11.76 16.88 15.36
CA ARG A 817 -12.68 16.40 16.41
C ARG A 817 -12.28 15.03 16.95
N ALA A 818 -11.76 14.15 16.09
CA ALA A 818 -11.33 12.82 16.50
C ALA A 818 -9.95 12.83 17.19
N GLY A 819 -9.13 13.85 16.93
CA GLY A 819 -7.70 13.84 17.29
C GLY A 819 -6.93 12.75 16.53
N LEU A 820 -7.41 12.39 15.34
CA LEU A 820 -6.85 11.33 14.49
C LEU A 820 -5.52 11.79 13.88
N SER A 821 -4.58 10.86 13.67
CA SER A 821 -3.38 11.19 12.90
C SER A 821 -3.62 11.15 11.39
N VAL A 822 -2.89 11.98 10.66
CA VAL A 822 -2.75 11.88 9.21
C VAL A 822 -1.26 11.83 8.87
N THR A 823 -0.86 10.83 8.10
CA THR A 823 0.42 10.82 7.42
C THR A 823 0.23 11.30 6.00
N PRO A 824 0.56 12.55 5.65
CA PRO A 824 0.04 13.13 4.43
C PRO A 824 0.70 12.60 3.15
N THR A 825 1.98 12.19 3.22
CA THR A 825 2.81 11.84 2.06
C THR A 825 2.57 12.78 0.87
N LEU A 826 3.21 13.94 0.90
CA LEU A 826 3.05 14.93 -0.15
C LEU A 826 3.80 14.47 -1.42
N PHE A 827 3.22 13.54 -2.18
CA PHE A 827 3.81 12.99 -3.42
C PHE A 827 4.17 14.10 -4.43
N ASN A 828 3.36 15.16 -4.49
CA ASN A 828 3.63 16.31 -5.35
C ASN A 828 4.80 17.19 -4.86
N SER A 829 5.48 16.83 -3.77
CA SER A 829 6.63 17.56 -3.21
C SER A 829 7.88 17.50 -4.07
N THR A 830 7.89 16.72 -5.15
CA THR A 830 8.90 16.81 -6.23
C THR A 830 9.05 18.23 -6.77
N MET A 831 8.03 19.09 -6.68
CA MET A 831 8.16 20.52 -6.97
C MET A 831 9.20 21.23 -6.10
N ALA A 832 9.46 20.76 -4.88
CA ALA A 832 10.53 21.30 -4.04
C ALA A 832 11.93 21.04 -4.63
N HIS A 833 12.11 19.97 -5.41
CA HIS A 833 13.35 19.71 -6.16
C HIS A 833 13.47 20.56 -7.42
N VAL A 834 12.33 20.94 -8.02
CA VAL A 834 12.29 21.92 -9.12
C VAL A 834 12.71 23.30 -8.61
N ASP A 835 12.17 23.71 -7.46
CA ASP A 835 12.43 25.01 -6.85
C ASP A 835 13.83 25.09 -6.22
N ASP A 836 14.35 23.96 -5.68
CA ASP A 836 15.67 23.84 -5.08
C ASP A 836 16.30 22.45 -5.40
N PRO A 837 17.24 22.37 -6.36
CA PRO A 837 17.84 21.11 -6.78
C PRO A 837 18.93 20.59 -5.83
N SER A 838 19.19 21.23 -4.69
CA SER A 838 20.31 20.90 -3.79
C SER A 838 20.36 19.44 -3.38
N LEU A 839 19.20 18.80 -3.15
CA LEU A 839 19.12 17.38 -2.77
C LEU A 839 19.42 16.42 -3.92
N LEU A 840 19.25 16.85 -5.17
CA LEU A 840 19.54 16.02 -6.35
C LEU A 840 21.05 15.95 -6.59
N THR A 841 21.73 17.09 -6.45
CA THR A 841 23.18 17.20 -6.67
C THR A 841 24.02 16.83 -5.44
N ASP A 842 23.38 16.51 -4.32
CA ASP A 842 24.08 16.15 -3.09
C ASP A 842 24.83 14.83 -3.26
N ARG A 843 26.10 14.80 -2.83
CA ARG A 843 26.93 13.60 -2.91
C ARG A 843 26.30 12.38 -2.24
N ARG A 844 25.48 12.56 -1.20
CA ARG A 844 24.77 11.46 -0.54
C ARG A 844 23.78 10.81 -1.48
N THR A 845 23.02 11.61 -2.23
CA THR A 845 22.07 11.14 -3.24
C THR A 845 22.82 10.46 -4.38
N THR A 846 23.79 11.14 -4.99
CA THR A 846 24.52 10.62 -6.17
C THR A 846 25.37 9.39 -5.87
N THR A 847 25.74 9.15 -4.60
CA THR A 847 26.51 7.96 -4.18
C THR A 847 25.64 6.83 -3.67
N LEU A 848 24.53 7.10 -2.94
CA LEU A 848 23.75 6.03 -2.32
C LEU A 848 22.53 5.60 -3.12
N TYR A 849 22.04 6.41 -4.06
CA TYR A 849 21.02 5.95 -5.00
C TYR A 849 21.65 4.93 -5.96
N PRO A 850 21.03 3.75 -6.15
CA PRO A 850 21.28 2.97 -7.36
C PRO A 850 21.04 3.83 -8.60
N PHE A 851 21.83 3.65 -9.67
CA PHE A 851 21.79 4.55 -10.82
C PHE A 851 20.39 4.62 -11.45
N TRP A 852 19.66 3.49 -11.50
CA TRP A 852 18.30 3.44 -12.05
C TRP A 852 17.29 4.22 -11.21
N GLU A 853 17.40 4.23 -9.88
CA GLU A 853 16.56 5.05 -8.99
C GLU A 853 16.92 6.53 -9.10
N TYR A 854 18.20 6.85 -9.32
CA TYR A 854 18.64 8.23 -9.55
C TYR A 854 18.12 8.75 -10.89
N ASP A 855 18.19 7.94 -11.95
CA ASP A 855 17.66 8.28 -13.27
C ASP A 855 16.14 8.48 -13.22
N PHE A 856 15.42 7.64 -12.46
CA PHE A 856 13.99 7.79 -12.22
C PHE A 856 13.66 9.11 -11.53
N LEU A 857 14.34 9.43 -10.42
CA LEU A 857 14.21 10.71 -9.72
C LEU A 857 14.45 11.90 -10.67
N MET A 858 15.49 11.84 -11.50
CA MET A 858 15.79 12.90 -12.46
C MET A 858 14.72 13.03 -13.55
N ALA A 859 14.18 11.92 -14.05
CA ALA A 859 13.10 11.92 -15.04
C ALA A 859 11.80 12.51 -14.47
N GLU A 860 11.46 12.16 -13.22
CA GLU A 860 10.32 12.70 -12.49
C GLU A 860 10.42 14.23 -12.34
N VAL A 861 11.57 14.72 -11.86
CA VAL A 861 11.84 16.16 -11.71
C VAL A 861 11.78 16.89 -13.05
N ASN A 862 12.32 16.29 -14.12
CA ASN A 862 12.27 16.89 -15.46
C ASN A 862 10.85 16.97 -16.00
N THR A 863 10.01 15.98 -15.72
CA THR A 863 8.57 16.00 -16.05
C THR A 863 7.85 17.11 -15.28
N ALA A 864 8.13 17.24 -13.99
CA ALA A 864 7.56 18.28 -13.13
C ALA A 864 7.97 19.71 -13.52
N LYS A 865 9.12 19.90 -14.20
CA LYS A 865 9.52 21.19 -14.79
C LYS A 865 8.68 21.59 -16.02
N GLY A 866 8.05 20.62 -16.68
CA GLY A 866 7.24 20.84 -17.88
C GLY A 866 5.84 21.39 -17.57
N PRO A 867 4.94 21.42 -18.58
CA PRO A 867 3.57 21.94 -18.43
C PRO A 867 2.75 21.28 -17.31
N ALA A 868 3.03 20.00 -17.01
CA ALA A 868 2.38 19.26 -15.92
C ALA A 868 2.62 19.89 -14.53
N GLY A 869 3.75 20.59 -14.35
CA GLY A 869 4.14 21.20 -13.08
C GLY A 869 3.17 22.25 -12.53
N VAL A 870 2.37 22.89 -13.39
CA VAL A 870 1.33 23.84 -12.95
C VAL A 870 0.25 23.12 -12.15
N THR A 871 -0.22 21.99 -12.66
CA THR A 871 -1.22 21.14 -11.98
C THR A 871 -0.63 20.54 -10.71
N THR A 872 0.58 19.97 -10.78
CA THR A 872 1.29 19.40 -9.62
C THR A 872 1.44 20.42 -8.48
N ARG A 873 1.76 21.68 -8.80
CA ARG A 873 1.90 22.75 -7.81
C ARG A 873 0.58 23.12 -7.14
N GLU A 874 -0.52 23.17 -7.88
CA GLU A 874 -1.84 23.46 -7.30
C GLU A 874 -2.33 22.30 -6.42
N LEU A 875 -2.13 21.05 -6.85
CA LEU A 875 -2.42 19.86 -6.02
C LEU A 875 -1.61 19.89 -4.72
N LEU A 876 -0.30 20.18 -4.81
CA LEU A 876 0.56 20.31 -3.63
C LEU A 876 0.04 21.41 -2.68
N ARG A 877 -0.36 22.58 -3.22
CA ARG A 877 -0.90 23.68 -2.43
C ARG A 877 -2.15 23.25 -1.65
N GLY A 878 -3.12 22.60 -2.31
CA GLY A 878 -4.34 22.12 -1.67
C GLY A 878 -4.05 21.06 -0.59
N ASN A 879 -3.11 20.16 -0.85
CA ASN A 879 -2.70 19.13 0.12
C ASN A 879 -2.00 19.75 1.34
N VAL A 880 -1.14 20.76 1.15
CA VAL A 880 -0.50 21.48 2.26
C VAL A 880 -1.51 22.29 3.06
N ASP A 881 -2.50 22.92 2.41
CA ASP A 881 -3.60 23.63 3.11
C ASP A 881 -4.39 22.69 4.02
N MET A 882 -4.79 21.51 3.51
CA MET A 882 -5.49 20.48 4.29
C MET A 882 -4.72 20.16 5.58
N VAL A 883 -3.43 19.81 5.46
CA VAL A 883 -2.64 19.37 6.63
C VAL A 883 -2.35 20.54 7.57
N LEU A 884 -2.20 21.77 7.07
CA LEU A 884 -2.04 22.97 7.89
C LEU A 884 -3.28 23.23 8.75
N ARG A 885 -4.47 23.15 8.14
CA ARG A 885 -5.75 23.30 8.84
C ARG A 885 -5.97 22.19 9.86
N ILE A 886 -5.59 20.95 9.55
CA ILE A 886 -5.62 19.84 10.50
C ILE A 886 -4.66 20.09 11.68
N HIS A 887 -3.40 20.45 11.40
CA HIS A 887 -2.37 20.70 12.42
C HIS A 887 -2.79 21.81 13.38
N ARG A 888 -3.15 22.99 12.85
CA ARG A 888 -3.57 24.15 13.65
C ARG A 888 -4.95 23.97 14.30
N GLY A 889 -5.78 23.07 13.76
CA GLY A 889 -7.06 22.66 14.34
C GLY A 889 -6.94 21.61 15.45
N GLY A 890 -5.73 21.14 15.79
CA GLY A 890 -5.48 20.19 16.87
C GLY A 890 -5.44 18.71 16.46
N GLY A 891 -5.52 18.41 15.15
CA GLY A 891 -5.24 17.07 14.61
C GLY A 891 -3.74 16.74 14.61
N LEU A 892 -3.39 15.46 14.44
CA LEU A 892 -2.01 14.99 14.58
C LEU A 892 -1.36 14.71 13.21
N VAL A 893 -0.64 15.68 12.65
CA VAL A 893 0.11 15.47 11.38
C VAL A 893 1.46 14.81 11.66
N ILE A 894 1.74 13.69 11.00
CA ILE A 894 3.01 12.94 11.08
C ILE A 894 3.61 12.80 9.67
N SER A 895 4.81 13.31 9.42
CA SER A 895 5.42 13.25 8.08
C SER A 895 5.88 11.83 7.75
N GLY A 896 5.56 11.38 6.54
CA GLY A 896 6.01 10.12 5.97
C GLY A 896 6.07 10.26 4.44
N THR A 897 6.78 9.35 3.79
CA THR A 897 7.19 9.51 2.39
C THR A 897 6.63 8.45 1.46
N ASP A 898 6.18 7.30 1.97
CA ASP A 898 5.78 6.13 1.19
C ASP A 898 6.88 5.59 0.25
N THR A 899 8.15 5.87 0.57
CA THR A 899 9.28 5.42 -0.25
C THR A 899 9.37 3.89 -0.28
N PRO A 900 9.67 3.24 -1.42
CA PRO A 900 10.18 3.84 -2.66
C PRO A 900 9.11 4.12 -3.72
N LEU A 901 7.84 4.33 -3.32
CA LEU A 901 6.85 4.92 -4.25
C LEU A 901 7.12 6.42 -4.47
N ASP A 902 7.60 7.10 -3.41
CA ASP A 902 8.29 8.38 -3.49
C ASP A 902 9.82 8.16 -3.35
N ASN A 903 10.60 9.24 -3.36
CA ASN A 903 12.06 9.22 -3.42
C ASN A 903 12.72 9.04 -2.03
N MET A 904 13.45 7.93 -1.88
CA MET A 904 14.11 7.49 -0.64
C MET A 904 14.88 8.59 0.11
N ALA A 905 14.50 8.86 1.36
CA ALA A 905 15.07 9.87 2.27
C ALA A 905 14.96 11.34 1.84
N VAL A 906 15.19 11.70 0.57
CA VAL A 906 15.10 13.09 0.09
C VAL A 906 13.67 13.62 0.13
N SER A 907 12.66 12.77 -0.07
CA SER A 907 11.26 13.19 -0.04
C SER A 907 10.78 13.63 1.32
N LEU A 908 11.35 13.12 2.43
CA LEU A 908 11.00 13.63 3.76
C LEU A 908 11.39 15.11 3.88
N HIS A 909 12.58 15.46 3.40
CA HIS A 909 13.04 16.85 3.36
C HIS A 909 12.25 17.70 2.35
N ALA A 910 11.89 17.15 1.19
CA ALA A 910 11.01 17.81 0.21
C ALA A 910 9.61 18.10 0.78
N ASN A 911 9.05 17.16 1.56
CA ASN A 911 7.78 17.31 2.26
C ASN A 911 7.86 18.46 3.28
N LEU A 912 8.91 18.51 4.11
CA LEU A 912 9.12 19.57 5.09
C LEU A 912 9.28 20.95 4.43
N ARG A 913 10.05 21.04 3.34
CA ARG A 913 10.19 22.27 2.55
C ARG A 913 8.86 22.72 1.95
N SER A 914 8.08 21.78 1.40
CA SER A 914 6.76 22.05 0.83
C SER A 914 5.76 22.54 1.88
N MET A 915 5.78 21.96 3.09
CA MET A 915 4.96 22.43 4.22
C MET A 915 5.29 23.89 4.57
N VAL A 916 6.58 24.23 4.67
CA VAL A 916 7.00 25.62 4.97
C VAL A 916 6.63 26.58 3.84
N ALA A 917 6.84 26.18 2.59
CA ALA A 917 6.42 26.96 1.43
C ALA A 917 4.89 27.21 1.39
N GLY A 918 4.10 26.28 1.93
CA GLY A 918 2.64 26.41 2.04
C GLY A 918 2.13 26.97 3.38
N GLY A 919 3.00 27.52 4.24
CA GLY A 919 2.59 28.33 5.41
C GLY A 919 2.81 27.72 6.79
N PHE A 920 3.42 26.53 6.89
CA PHE A 920 4.00 26.08 8.16
C PHE A 920 5.21 26.94 8.53
N THR A 921 5.41 27.17 9.83
CA THR A 921 6.73 27.59 10.32
C THR A 921 7.71 26.41 10.25
N PRO A 922 9.03 26.65 10.15
CA PRO A 922 10.02 25.55 10.23
C PRO A 922 9.87 24.71 11.51
N TYR A 923 9.52 25.33 12.64
CA TYR A 923 9.20 24.62 13.87
C TYR A 923 8.00 23.68 13.70
N GLU A 924 6.84 24.17 13.23
CA GLU A 924 5.65 23.34 13.02
C GLU A 924 5.98 22.16 12.09
N ALA A 925 6.66 22.40 10.96
CA ALA A 925 7.07 21.35 10.03
C ALA A 925 8.01 20.32 10.68
N LEU A 926 9.04 20.75 11.42
CA LEU A 926 9.95 19.81 12.09
C LEU A 926 9.24 18.93 13.12
N THR A 927 8.23 19.45 13.83
CA THR A 927 7.47 18.64 14.80
C THR A 927 6.71 17.49 14.13
N THR A 928 6.30 17.62 12.87
CA THR A 928 5.64 16.53 12.14
C THR A 928 6.61 15.39 11.81
N ALA A 929 7.92 15.63 11.76
CA ALA A 929 8.96 14.63 11.52
C ALA A 929 9.79 14.29 12.78
N THR A 930 9.37 14.72 13.98
CA THR A 930 10.07 14.42 15.24
C THR A 930 9.09 14.05 16.34
N HIS A 931 8.54 15.04 17.04
CA HIS A 931 7.69 14.86 18.21
C HIS A 931 6.36 14.15 17.90
N ASN A 932 5.67 14.54 16.83
CA ASN A 932 4.34 13.99 16.51
C ASN A 932 4.36 12.48 16.20
N PRO A 933 5.24 11.96 15.34
CA PRO A 933 5.33 10.53 15.10
C PRO A 933 5.84 9.77 16.34
N ALA A 934 6.73 10.36 17.15
CA ALA A 934 7.11 9.79 18.44
C ALA A 934 5.90 9.65 19.38
N LYS A 935 5.02 10.66 19.44
CA LYS A 935 3.76 10.62 20.19
C LYS A 935 2.80 9.56 19.66
N TRP A 936 2.68 9.43 18.34
CA TRP A 936 1.84 8.39 17.74
C TRP A 936 2.31 7.00 18.18
N LEU A 937 3.62 6.73 18.11
CA LEU A 937 4.26 5.48 18.56
C LEU A 937 4.30 5.29 20.08
N ASN A 938 3.79 6.25 20.88
CA ASN A 938 3.84 6.26 22.34
C ASN A 938 5.28 6.26 22.91
N LEU A 939 6.13 7.10 22.31
CA LEU A 939 7.56 7.27 22.57
C LEU A 939 7.98 8.77 22.66
N GLU A 940 7.05 9.70 22.89
CA GLU A 940 7.23 11.16 22.84
C GLU A 940 8.26 11.76 23.82
N ASP A 941 8.64 10.99 24.84
CA ASP A 941 9.68 11.32 25.83
C ASP A 941 10.97 10.50 25.65
N LYS A 942 11.00 9.59 24.66
CA LYS A 942 12.11 8.66 24.41
C LYS A 942 12.84 8.92 23.10
N ILE A 943 12.13 9.33 22.05
CA ILE A 943 12.68 9.71 20.73
C ILE A 943 12.01 11.01 20.26
N GLY A 944 12.56 11.67 19.24
CA GLY A 944 12.04 12.95 18.75
C GLY A 944 12.20 14.10 19.75
N VAL A 945 13.09 13.94 20.74
CA VAL A 945 13.38 14.91 21.81
C VAL A 945 14.84 14.77 22.27
N VAL A 946 15.48 15.85 22.69
CA VAL A 946 16.80 15.82 23.36
C VAL A 946 16.63 16.23 24.82
N LYS A 947 16.50 15.24 25.71
CA LYS A 947 16.33 15.45 27.15
C LYS A 947 16.96 14.31 27.96
N PRO A 948 17.27 14.52 29.25
CA PRO A 948 17.68 13.43 30.13
C PRO A 948 16.73 12.23 30.09
N GLY A 949 17.30 11.04 29.95
CA GLY A 949 16.58 9.76 29.86
C GLY A 949 16.13 9.35 28.44
N ALA A 950 16.13 10.27 27.47
CA ALA A 950 15.80 9.96 26.08
C ALA A 950 16.95 9.21 25.38
N GLN A 951 16.63 8.54 24.27
CA GLN A 951 17.61 7.89 23.41
C GLN A 951 18.47 8.94 22.70
N ALA A 952 19.76 8.65 22.58
CA ALA A 952 20.69 9.45 21.77
C ALA A 952 20.50 9.11 20.28
N ASP A 953 19.35 9.52 19.75
CA ASP A 953 18.99 9.50 18.34
C ASP A 953 19.03 10.96 17.85
N LEU A 954 20.18 11.38 17.31
CA LEU A 954 20.52 12.80 17.08
C LEU A 954 20.95 13.04 15.64
N SER A 955 20.54 14.17 15.07
CA SER A 955 21.07 14.69 13.82
C SER A 955 21.92 15.93 14.10
N PHE A 956 23.06 16.06 13.41
CA PHE A 956 23.99 17.16 13.56
C PHE A 956 24.05 17.90 12.23
N VAL A 957 23.47 19.09 12.20
CA VAL A 957 23.27 19.84 10.97
C VAL A 957 24.05 21.14 10.95
N THR A 958 24.45 21.56 9.76
CA THR A 958 24.99 22.90 9.53
C THR A 958 23.84 23.89 9.37
N GLY A 959 23.90 25.02 10.07
CA GLY A 959 22.86 26.06 10.03
C GLY A 959 21.80 25.92 11.13
N ASP A 960 20.72 26.69 11.01
CA ASP A 960 19.62 26.77 11.99
C ASP A 960 18.32 26.26 11.36
N PRO A 961 17.87 25.03 11.69
CA PRO A 961 16.67 24.44 11.09
C PRO A 961 15.37 25.10 11.55
N LEU A 962 15.38 25.89 12.63
CA LEU A 962 14.22 26.69 13.06
C LEU A 962 14.09 28.00 12.26
N ALA A 963 15.19 28.49 11.68
CA ALA A 963 15.19 29.67 10.81
C ALA A 963 15.04 29.31 9.32
N ASP A 964 15.68 28.22 8.88
CA ASP A 964 15.60 27.71 7.51
C ASP A 964 15.47 26.19 7.52
N ILE A 965 14.30 25.69 7.13
CA ILE A 965 13.99 24.26 7.12
C ILE A 965 14.97 23.45 6.26
N ARG A 966 15.62 24.05 5.26
CA ARG A 966 16.62 23.37 4.42
C ARG A 966 17.83 22.90 5.23
N ALA A 967 18.16 23.58 6.32
CA ALA A 967 19.26 23.20 7.21
C ALA A 967 19.03 21.82 7.84
N ALA A 968 17.79 21.35 7.99
CA ALA A 968 17.51 20.00 8.50
C ALA A 968 18.14 18.89 7.63
N ALA A 969 18.34 19.15 6.33
CA ALA A 969 18.98 18.22 5.40
C ALA A 969 20.51 18.35 5.36
N ALA A 970 21.09 19.42 5.93
CA ALA A 970 22.53 19.71 5.89
C ALA A 970 23.31 18.93 6.97
N VAL A 971 23.09 17.61 7.00
CA VAL A 971 23.63 16.67 7.98
C VAL A 971 25.12 16.45 7.75
N ASP A 972 25.92 16.68 8.79
CA ASP A 972 27.35 16.37 8.83
C ASP A 972 27.60 14.96 9.40
N ARG A 973 26.87 14.64 10.47
CA ARG A 973 26.92 13.35 11.16
C ARG A 973 25.59 13.06 11.82
N VAL A 974 25.37 11.79 12.16
CA VAL A 974 24.14 11.30 12.77
C VAL A 974 24.49 10.33 13.88
N MET A 975 23.68 10.29 14.93
CA MET A 975 23.80 9.33 16.01
C MET A 975 22.52 8.51 16.13
N ILE A 976 22.65 7.19 16.22
CA ILE A 976 21.52 6.27 16.40
C ILE A 976 21.83 5.31 17.55
N ALA A 977 20.95 5.27 18.55
CA ALA A 977 21.15 4.50 19.77
C ALA A 977 22.52 4.75 20.42
N GLY A 978 22.99 6.00 20.41
CA GLY A 978 24.30 6.42 20.93
C GLY A 978 25.49 6.14 20.02
N ARG A 979 25.32 5.47 18.86
CA ARG A 979 26.41 5.24 17.90
C ARG A 979 26.52 6.38 16.92
N LEU A 980 27.67 7.06 16.90
CA LEU A 980 27.95 8.13 15.97
C LEU A 980 28.39 7.58 14.60
N HIS A 981 27.86 8.16 13.53
CA HIS A 981 28.25 7.90 12.15
C HIS A 981 28.47 9.24 11.44
N THR A 982 29.60 9.39 10.77
CA THR A 982 29.79 10.52 9.83
C THR A 982 29.12 10.19 8.50
N VAL A 983 28.78 11.21 7.71
CA VAL A 983 28.30 10.96 6.33
C VAL A 983 29.35 10.17 5.53
N ASP A 984 30.63 10.46 5.68
CA ASP A 984 31.70 9.72 4.97
C ASP A 984 31.69 8.22 5.30
N ASP A 985 31.48 7.85 6.57
CA ASP A 985 31.38 6.45 6.99
C ASP A 985 30.17 5.71 6.37
N LEU A 986 29.10 6.44 6.09
CA LEU A 986 27.87 5.89 5.50
C LEU A 986 28.01 5.74 3.99
N LEU A 987 28.73 6.64 3.32
CA LEU A 987 29.00 6.58 1.88
C LEU A 987 30.09 5.58 1.52
N LYS A 988 31.07 5.39 2.41
CA LYS A 988 32.28 4.60 2.15
C LYS A 988 32.01 3.24 1.47
N PRO A 989 31.05 2.40 1.90
CA PRO A 989 30.84 1.09 1.25
C PRO A 989 30.45 1.17 -0.23
N PHE A 990 29.92 2.30 -0.69
CA PHE A 990 29.36 2.49 -2.03
C PHE A 990 30.10 3.56 -2.85
N ALA A 991 31.25 4.04 -2.38
CA ALA A 991 32.06 5.03 -3.09
C ALA A 991 32.80 4.38 -4.28
N ALA A 992 32.99 5.14 -5.37
CA ALA A 992 33.62 4.66 -6.61
C ALA A 992 35.00 4.00 -6.42
N SER A 993 35.77 4.39 -5.40
CA SER A 993 37.08 3.80 -5.07
C SER A 993 37.03 2.38 -4.49
N ASN A 994 35.83 1.88 -4.15
CA ASN A 994 35.62 0.50 -3.69
C ASN A 994 35.11 -0.42 -4.82
N GLN A 995 34.87 0.10 -6.03
CA GLN A 995 34.65 -0.74 -7.20
C GLN A 995 36.00 -1.37 -7.57
N VAL A 996 36.25 -2.56 -7.03
CA VAL A 996 37.35 -3.42 -7.48
C VAL A 996 37.17 -3.61 -9.00
N GLU A 997 38.25 -3.44 -9.78
CA GLU A 997 38.22 -3.78 -11.21
C GLU A 997 37.57 -5.16 -11.38
N PRO A 998 36.60 -5.33 -12.31
CA PRO A 998 35.81 -6.54 -12.41
C PRO A 998 36.73 -7.73 -12.66
N ALA A 999 36.96 -8.54 -11.63
CA ALA A 999 37.72 -9.76 -11.74
C ALA A 999 36.86 -10.82 -12.45
N VAL A 1000 37.12 -10.94 -13.75
CA VAL A 1000 36.80 -12.03 -14.70
C VAL A 1000 35.33 -12.19 -15.09
N HIS A 1001 35.04 -11.68 -16.29
CA HIS A 1001 33.85 -11.93 -17.10
C HIS A 1001 33.50 -13.42 -17.21
N THR A 1002 32.32 -13.81 -16.72
CA THR A 1002 31.68 -15.09 -17.09
C THR A 1002 30.28 -14.92 -17.66
N ALA A 1003 29.73 -13.71 -17.75
CA ALA A 1003 28.43 -13.47 -18.39
C ALA A 1003 28.59 -12.57 -19.63
N ASN A 1004 27.98 -13.00 -20.74
CA ASN A 1004 27.88 -12.23 -21.98
C ASN A 1004 26.82 -11.12 -21.82
N ALA A 1005 26.78 -10.18 -22.78
CA ALA A 1005 25.74 -9.15 -22.81
C ALA A 1005 24.33 -9.79 -22.79
N PRO A 1006 23.39 -9.26 -21.97
CA PRO A 1006 22.02 -9.76 -21.92
C PRO A 1006 21.36 -9.77 -23.29
N GLN A 1007 20.66 -10.85 -23.61
CA GLN A 1007 19.78 -10.94 -24.77
C GLN A 1007 18.35 -10.63 -24.32
N PRO A 1008 17.85 -9.40 -24.56
CA PRO A 1008 16.47 -9.05 -24.26
C PRO A 1008 15.51 -9.82 -25.17
N LEU A 1009 14.23 -9.84 -24.81
CA LEU A 1009 13.18 -10.35 -25.69
C LEU A 1009 13.23 -9.59 -27.03
N THR A 1010 13.00 -10.29 -28.14
CA THR A 1010 12.82 -9.61 -29.43
C THR A 1010 11.61 -8.71 -29.35
N ARG A 1011 11.57 -7.67 -30.20
CA ARG A 1011 10.45 -6.73 -30.26
C ARG A 1011 9.11 -7.45 -30.44
N ASP A 1012 9.03 -8.47 -31.28
CA ASP A 1012 7.80 -9.24 -31.50
C ASP A 1012 7.39 -10.06 -30.26
N GLN A 1013 8.35 -10.66 -29.55
CA GLN A 1013 8.09 -11.37 -28.29
C GLN A 1013 7.67 -10.41 -27.17
N ALA A 1014 8.30 -9.25 -27.08
CA ALA A 1014 7.92 -8.22 -26.12
C ALA A 1014 6.54 -7.63 -26.45
N HIS A 1015 6.23 -7.34 -27.72
CA HIS A 1015 4.92 -6.82 -28.14
C HIS A 1015 3.79 -7.82 -27.91
N ALA A 1016 4.02 -9.12 -28.13
CA ALA A 1016 3.03 -10.16 -27.85
C ALA A 1016 2.66 -10.27 -26.35
N HIS A 1017 3.44 -9.67 -25.45
CA HIS A 1017 3.24 -9.78 -24.01
C HIS A 1017 3.01 -8.46 -23.29
N ALA A 1018 3.54 -7.33 -23.77
CA ALA A 1018 3.39 -6.03 -23.13
C ALA A 1018 2.28 -5.18 -23.79
N HIS A 1019 2.19 -5.21 -25.12
CA HIS A 1019 1.26 -4.38 -25.91
C HIS A 1019 -0.02 -5.14 -26.32
N ASP A 1020 -0.28 -6.30 -25.73
CA ASP A 1020 -1.50 -7.07 -25.90
C ASP A 1020 -2.62 -6.44 -25.06
N ALA A 1021 -3.84 -6.33 -25.62
CA ALA A 1021 -5.02 -5.91 -24.88
C ALA A 1021 -5.30 -6.82 -23.67
N ASP A 1022 -4.80 -8.06 -23.70
CA ASP A 1022 -4.93 -9.03 -22.61
C ASP A 1022 -3.85 -8.92 -21.52
N TYR A 1023 -2.77 -8.14 -21.74
CA TYR A 1023 -1.60 -8.04 -20.82
C TYR A 1023 -1.05 -6.61 -20.62
N TRP A 1024 -1.85 -5.58 -20.91
CA TRP A 1024 -1.48 -4.15 -20.82
C TRP A 1024 -0.79 -3.71 -19.51
N TRP A 1025 -0.92 -4.45 -18.41
CA TRP A 1025 -0.28 -4.13 -17.12
C TRP A 1025 1.18 -4.61 -17.01
N HIS A 1026 1.72 -5.28 -18.04
CA HIS A 1026 3.14 -5.62 -18.15
C HIS A 1026 3.97 -4.48 -18.74
N GLU A 1027 3.31 -3.40 -19.18
CA GLU A 1027 4.01 -2.23 -19.69
C GLU A 1027 4.80 -1.54 -18.57
N PRO A 1028 6.03 -1.05 -18.84
CA PRO A 1028 6.90 -0.45 -17.82
C PRO A 1028 6.26 0.71 -17.04
N GLU A 1029 5.34 1.48 -17.63
CA GLU A 1029 4.66 2.56 -16.93
C GLU A 1029 3.86 2.08 -15.70
N TRP A 1030 3.40 0.82 -15.68
CA TRP A 1030 2.65 0.26 -14.55
C TRP A 1030 3.53 -0.11 -13.35
N LEU A 1031 4.86 -0.12 -13.49
CA LEU A 1031 5.78 -0.33 -12.36
C LEU A 1031 5.83 0.83 -11.38
N HIS A 1032 5.62 2.03 -11.92
CA HIS A 1032 5.87 3.28 -11.22
C HIS A 1032 4.58 4.02 -10.85
N ARG A 1033 3.41 3.52 -11.26
CA ARG A 1033 2.13 4.12 -10.86
C ARG A 1033 1.98 4.12 -9.35
N ALA A 1034 2.09 5.32 -8.77
CA ALA A 1034 1.95 5.52 -7.34
C ALA A 1034 0.52 5.19 -6.87
N CYS A 1035 0.35 5.00 -5.56
CA CYS A 1035 -0.98 4.78 -4.99
C CYS A 1035 -1.93 5.96 -5.15
N CYS A 1036 -1.45 7.16 -5.50
CA CYS A 1036 -2.26 8.37 -5.58
C CYS A 1036 -2.49 8.87 -7.01
N GLU A 1037 -1.99 8.14 -8.02
CA GLU A 1037 -2.35 8.37 -9.43
C GLU A 1037 -3.69 7.69 -9.71
N GLY A 1038 -4.79 8.41 -9.48
CA GLY A 1038 -6.16 7.92 -9.68
C GLY A 1038 -6.95 8.70 -10.71
#